data_AF-A0A1V8T722-F1
#
_entry.id   AF-A0A1V8T722-F1
#
_cell.length_a   1.000
_cell.length_b   1.000
_cell.length_c   1.000
_cell.angle_alpha   90.00
_cell.angle_beta   90.00
_cell.angle_gamma   90.00
#
_symmetry.space_group_name_H-M   'P 1'
#
loop_
_entity.id
_entity.type
_entity.pdbx_description
1 polymer ?
#
loop_
_entity_poly.entity_id
_entity_poly.type
_entity_poly.pdbx_seq_one_letter_code
_entity_poly.pdbx_strand_id
1 'polypeptide(L)'
;MLSRDPVEFVVVARNGFTKKLYERACAEPGTRLRVAVEGPYGAVPSAKAFDRVVIFAGGSGATFAFALATEWSRSATGADKRLEIVWSMRDVACLQWCEKKLAMLLTDSRVTVTVHVTQSRQAKASLVDTIPTDSVDRDIEKAVMSPSLPSSRIAIETGRPDVNAVVKAVVETSESTDRVLVAADGQGLIHQHLPSLALPLFKLAVRHHRSHSLPSLSRPPSPTRPTGQAEELPFLRELHKSQRRFPFTVDLPFPTTALLGLLLLLVLLVQFLLPQLPLPYQNLFLRSYPKPAPLSCPPAPTYNPFIQDLYCRVPVYKPSSIYNKSPRSMALAAAAQRVALEFEYSAQDVNRGVYEFIREMDEGLSKQGATMSQIPTYVTAVPNGTEKGLYMAVDLGGTNFRVCSIQLHGNSTFSLTQSKVAIPKELMVAKTSRELFAFLAKQIQKFLQQHHGEHYNAHVERRASVFGPPHDEQIFSLGFTFSFPVQQSGINKGTLIRWTKGFDIHDTIGKDVCALLQTEIDRLGLPVRVAALVNDTVGTLMARSYTSPGKTGTLLGAIFGTGTNGAYVEKLDKVTKLGKGADVDNSTGEMIINSEWGSFDNHLSVLPDTPYDHSLDAESNNPGIQMFEKRISGMFLGEILRRALMSLVDDKSVPLFSDEHSNQNDVHSTTNIDSDSPLRKQWGLDTSFLSITSGDSSAGLKVTRQTLDNDYGISAASAEDAEAVRLIAAAIGKRAARLSAVAIAAVVISTGKLGDPQDIATTSNTEVNEDDVVDVGVDGSLVEFYPNFEEYIREALREIPEIGAQGEKRIRIGIAKDGSGVGAALIALVADKAMKGDVTRPAGGVEGFLGSLWSALNRNLRVMV
;
A
#
# COMPACT_ATOMS: atom_id res chain seq x y z
N MET A 1 20.63 23.11 3.56
CA MET A 1 21.77 23.84 2.93
C MET A 1 21.18 25.00 2.12
N LEU A 2 21.62 26.24 2.34
CA LEU A 2 21.03 27.45 1.75
C LEU A 2 21.65 27.90 0.43
N SER A 3 22.94 27.64 0.22
CA SER A 3 23.68 27.92 -1.01
C SER A 3 24.72 26.83 -1.21
N ARG A 4 25.06 26.54 -2.46
CA ARG A 4 26.17 25.65 -2.83
C ARG A 4 27.47 26.41 -3.09
N ASP A 5 27.40 27.72 -3.27
CA ASP A 5 28.54 28.57 -3.55
C ASP A 5 28.35 29.99 -2.96
N PRO A 6 29.02 30.33 -1.83
CA PRO A 6 29.70 29.38 -0.94
C PRO A 6 28.70 28.41 -0.30
N VAL A 7 29.19 27.26 0.18
CA VAL A 7 28.34 26.29 0.88
C VAL A 7 27.87 26.89 2.20
N GLU A 8 26.55 27.00 2.36
CA GLU A 8 25.93 27.58 3.56
C GLU A 8 24.99 26.59 4.25
N PHE A 9 25.18 26.38 5.55
CA PHE A 9 24.34 25.53 6.40
C PHE A 9 23.58 26.36 7.43
N VAL A 10 22.31 26.00 7.64
CA VAL A 10 21.49 26.52 8.75
C VAL A 10 21.26 25.36 9.70
N VAL A 11 21.64 25.56 10.95
CA VAL A 11 21.49 24.56 12.00
C VAL A 11 20.46 25.06 12.99
N VAL A 12 19.39 24.29 13.18
CA VAL A 12 18.40 24.60 14.22
C VAL A 12 18.97 24.18 15.57
N ALA A 13 19.05 25.12 16.51
CA ALA A 13 19.43 24.82 17.88
C ALA A 13 18.41 23.86 18.51
N ARG A 14 18.89 22.70 18.95
CA ARG A 14 18.14 21.69 19.71
C ARG A 14 18.91 21.40 21.00
N ASN A 15 18.86 20.17 21.52
CA ASN A 15 19.68 19.74 22.64
C ASN A 15 21.06 19.27 22.16
N GLY A 16 22.01 19.09 23.09
CA GLY A 16 23.33 18.51 22.79
C GLY A 16 24.22 19.42 21.93
N PHE A 17 24.82 18.86 20.87
CA PHE A 17 25.82 19.53 20.03
C PHE A 17 25.31 20.83 19.40
N THR A 18 24.11 20.84 18.83
CA THR A 18 23.56 22.03 18.15
C THR A 18 23.27 23.18 19.12
N LYS A 19 22.98 22.87 20.40
CA LYS A 19 22.88 23.87 21.48
C LYS A 19 24.22 24.53 21.75
N LYS A 20 25.26 23.70 21.94
CA LYS A 20 26.64 24.18 22.18
C LYS A 20 27.15 25.02 21.01
N LEU A 21 26.82 24.61 19.77
CA LEU A 21 27.14 25.36 18.56
C LEU A 21 26.43 26.72 18.53
N TYR A 22 25.15 26.76 18.91
CA TYR A 22 24.39 28.01 19.01
C TYR A 22 24.94 28.94 20.09
N GLU A 23 25.18 28.43 21.31
CA GLU A 23 25.77 29.19 22.41
C GLU A 23 27.13 29.77 22.04
N ARG A 24 27.98 28.97 21.37
CA ARG A 24 29.28 29.42 20.87
C ARG A 24 29.15 30.49 19.79
N ALA A 25 28.22 30.33 18.86
CA ALA A 25 27.96 31.31 17.80
C ALA A 25 27.40 32.64 18.34
N CYS A 26 26.60 32.60 19.42
CA CYS A 26 26.12 33.78 20.10
C CYS A 26 27.23 34.50 20.89
N ALA A 27 28.10 33.74 21.57
CA ALA A 27 29.20 34.31 22.34
C ALA A 27 30.30 34.89 21.44
N GLU A 28 30.62 34.23 20.33
CA GLU A 28 31.69 34.62 19.42
C GLU A 28 31.24 34.52 17.94
N PRO A 29 30.47 35.51 17.44
CA PRO A 29 30.03 35.54 16.05
C PRO A 29 31.20 35.58 15.07
N GLY A 30 31.13 34.78 14.00
CA GLY A 30 32.19 34.71 12.97
C GLY A 30 33.37 33.79 13.32
N THR A 31 33.28 33.04 14.43
CA THR A 31 34.28 32.02 14.79
C THR A 31 34.50 31.00 13.67
N ARG A 32 35.76 30.77 13.31
CA ARG A 32 36.15 29.73 12.36
C ARG A 32 36.30 28.40 13.09
N LEU A 33 35.53 27.40 12.67
CA LEU A 33 35.63 26.03 13.14
C LEU A 33 36.14 25.13 12.01
N ARG A 34 36.96 24.13 12.35
CA ARG A 34 37.29 23.06 11.41
C ARG A 34 36.10 22.11 11.34
N VAL A 35 35.56 21.91 10.15
CA VAL A 35 34.39 21.07 9.91
C VAL A 35 34.72 20.09 8.79
N ALA A 36 34.46 18.80 9.01
CA ALA A 36 34.42 17.80 7.95
C ALA A 36 33.01 17.78 7.36
N VAL A 37 32.90 17.91 6.04
CA VAL A 37 31.61 17.93 5.33
C VAL A 37 31.59 16.77 4.34
N GLU A 38 30.61 15.89 4.48
CA GLU A 38 30.40 14.74 3.57
C GLU A 38 29.00 14.83 2.93
N GLY A 39 28.93 14.81 1.59
CA GLY A 39 27.70 14.96 0.79
C GLY A 39 27.90 15.85 -0.45
N PRO A 40 26.84 16.10 -1.26
CA PRO A 40 25.44 15.68 -1.07
C PRO A 40 25.21 14.20 -1.42
N TYR A 41 24.23 13.58 -0.75
CA TYR A 41 23.78 12.23 -1.04
C TYR A 41 22.54 12.26 -1.93
N GLY A 42 22.55 11.48 -3.01
CA GLY A 42 21.48 11.46 -4.01
C GLY A 42 21.59 12.54 -5.09
N ALA A 43 20.87 12.35 -6.19
CA ALA A 43 20.76 13.34 -7.26
C ALA A 43 19.47 14.16 -7.04
N VAL A 44 19.60 15.47 -6.80
CA VAL A 44 18.46 16.38 -6.84
C VAL A 44 18.13 16.63 -8.32
N PRO A 45 16.89 16.40 -8.78
CA PRO A 45 16.50 16.68 -10.17
C PRO A 45 16.79 18.14 -10.51
N SER A 46 17.39 18.39 -11.67
CA SER A 46 17.60 19.77 -12.13
C SER A 46 16.26 20.41 -12.49
N ALA A 47 15.86 21.44 -11.75
CA ALA A 47 14.63 22.19 -12.03
C ALA A 47 14.72 22.99 -13.35
N LYS A 48 15.92 23.11 -13.96
CA LYS A 48 16.17 23.90 -15.19
C LYS A 48 15.25 23.51 -16.35
N ALA A 49 14.93 22.22 -16.46
CA ALA A 49 14.10 21.67 -17.52
C ALA A 49 12.60 21.85 -17.29
N PHE A 50 12.16 22.60 -16.27
CA PHE A 50 10.74 22.79 -15.99
C PHE A 50 10.33 24.24 -16.21
N ASP A 51 9.10 24.42 -16.68
CA ASP A 51 8.53 25.70 -17.09
C ASP A 51 7.64 26.24 -15.96
N ARG A 52 6.98 25.34 -15.22
CA ARG A 52 6.30 25.62 -13.94
C ARG A 52 6.92 24.80 -12.82
N VAL A 53 7.31 25.45 -11.72
CA VAL A 53 7.90 24.78 -10.56
C VAL A 53 7.14 25.16 -9.30
N VAL A 54 6.70 24.18 -8.51
CA VAL A 54 6.07 24.40 -7.19
C VAL A 54 6.87 23.65 -6.15
N ILE A 55 7.30 24.35 -5.10
CA ILE A 55 8.10 23.77 -4.03
C ILE A 55 7.39 23.92 -2.70
N PHE A 56 7.05 22.81 -2.07
CA PHE A 56 6.48 22.78 -0.72
C PHE A 56 7.56 22.64 0.34
N ALA A 57 7.59 23.53 1.32
CA ALA A 57 8.55 23.50 2.42
C ALA A 57 7.86 23.54 3.77
N GLY A 58 8.46 22.86 4.77
CA GLY A 58 8.02 22.92 6.17
C GLY A 58 9.13 23.40 7.10
N GLY A 59 8.90 24.43 7.91
CA GLY A 59 9.85 24.90 8.92
C GLY A 59 11.24 25.22 8.33
N SER A 60 12.31 24.62 8.86
CA SER A 60 13.70 24.77 8.35
C SER A 60 13.94 24.07 7.00
N GLY A 61 12.97 23.30 6.52
CA GLY A 61 12.97 22.67 5.20
C GLY A 61 13.05 23.64 4.03
N ALA A 62 12.76 24.93 4.26
CA ALA A 62 12.94 25.96 3.25
C ALA A 62 14.37 26.12 2.74
N THR A 63 15.38 25.61 3.47
CA THR A 63 16.75 25.60 2.95
C THR A 63 16.86 24.81 1.63
N PHE A 64 16.13 23.69 1.49
CA PHE A 64 16.03 22.94 0.24
C PHE A 64 15.34 23.78 -0.86
N ALA A 65 14.22 24.41 -0.53
CA ALA A 65 13.46 25.23 -1.47
C ALA A 65 14.28 26.42 -2.00
N PHE A 66 15.02 27.11 -1.14
CA PHE A 66 15.86 28.23 -1.54
C PHE A 66 17.03 27.79 -2.42
N ALA A 67 17.64 26.64 -2.15
CA ALA A 67 18.71 26.11 -2.98
C ALA A 67 18.22 25.81 -4.40
N LEU A 68 17.08 25.10 -4.51
CA LEU A 68 16.49 24.75 -5.81
C LEU A 68 15.98 25.99 -6.56
N ALA A 69 15.34 26.92 -5.86
CA ALA A 69 14.83 28.16 -6.47
C ALA A 69 15.96 29.09 -6.92
N THR A 70 17.07 29.16 -6.18
CA THR A 70 18.23 29.96 -6.58
C THR A 70 18.91 29.35 -7.81
N GLU A 71 19.06 28.03 -7.87
CA GLU A 71 19.58 27.33 -9.06
C GLU A 71 18.67 27.55 -10.27
N TRP A 72 17.35 27.42 -10.07
CA TRP A 72 16.37 27.64 -11.11
C TRP A 72 16.39 29.09 -11.62
N SER A 73 16.35 30.08 -10.73
CA SER A 73 16.37 31.50 -11.08
C SER A 73 17.61 31.86 -11.92
N ARG A 74 18.78 31.32 -11.56
CA ARG A 74 20.03 31.52 -12.31
C ARG A 74 20.08 30.84 -13.68
N SER A 75 19.41 29.69 -13.83
CA SER A 75 19.58 28.81 -15.00
C SER A 75 18.39 28.80 -15.96
N ALA A 76 17.21 29.23 -15.52
CA ALA A 76 15.99 29.28 -16.30
C ALA A 76 16.02 30.44 -17.31
N THR A 77 16.00 30.12 -18.60
CA THR A 77 15.81 31.08 -19.69
C THR A 77 14.34 31.07 -20.13
N GLY A 78 13.72 32.25 -20.24
CA GLY A 78 12.31 32.39 -20.62
C GLY A 78 11.53 33.26 -19.64
N ALA A 79 10.83 34.27 -20.19
CA ALA A 79 10.01 35.21 -19.42
C ALA A 79 8.70 34.58 -18.92
N ASP A 80 8.26 33.46 -19.50
CA ASP A 80 6.98 32.81 -19.18
C ASP A 80 7.11 31.74 -18.08
N LYS A 81 8.34 31.37 -17.73
CA LYS A 81 8.62 30.41 -16.67
C LYS A 81 8.21 30.97 -15.31
N ARG A 82 7.66 30.13 -14.42
CA ARG A 82 7.22 30.53 -13.07
C ARG A 82 7.65 29.54 -12.01
N LEU A 83 8.02 30.04 -10.84
CA LEU A 83 8.34 29.24 -9.66
C LEU A 83 7.57 29.76 -8.44
N GLU A 84 6.86 28.87 -7.76
CA GLU A 84 6.11 29.16 -6.54
C GLU A 84 6.68 28.36 -5.37
N ILE A 85 6.97 29.03 -4.26
CA ILE A 85 7.35 28.40 -3.00
C ILE A 85 6.17 28.48 -2.04
N VAL A 86 5.63 27.33 -1.65
CA VAL A 86 4.59 27.22 -0.62
C VAL A 86 5.24 26.74 0.68
N TRP A 87 5.34 27.63 1.65
CA TRP A 87 6.11 27.39 2.86
C TRP A 87 5.22 27.39 4.09
N SER A 88 5.08 26.25 4.76
CA SER A 88 4.39 26.15 6.05
C SER A 88 5.35 26.33 7.23
N MET A 89 4.98 27.17 8.18
CA MET A 89 5.71 27.40 9.42
C MET A 89 4.79 27.59 10.62
N ARG A 90 5.36 27.59 11.83
CA ARG A 90 4.59 27.80 13.06
C ARG A 90 4.35 29.26 13.37
N ASP A 91 5.33 30.11 13.08
CA ASP A 91 5.33 31.54 13.43
C ASP A 91 6.09 32.33 12.33
N VAL A 92 5.57 33.50 11.96
CA VAL A 92 6.17 34.42 10.97
C VAL A 92 7.54 34.92 11.43
N ALA A 93 7.81 34.96 12.74
CA ALA A 93 9.14 35.28 13.28
C ALA A 93 10.23 34.33 12.74
N CYS A 94 9.85 33.14 12.26
CA CYS A 94 10.76 32.22 11.59
C CYS A 94 11.26 32.71 10.23
N LEU A 95 10.79 33.84 9.67
CA LEU A 95 11.32 34.41 8.43
C LEU A 95 12.62 35.22 8.65
N GLN A 96 12.89 35.66 9.87
CA GLN A 96 14.02 36.56 10.18
C GLN A 96 15.37 35.99 9.76
N TRP A 97 15.59 34.68 9.89
CA TRP A 97 16.88 34.06 9.55
C TRP A 97 17.17 34.03 8.04
N CYS A 98 16.15 34.14 7.18
CA CYS A 98 16.28 34.03 5.73
C CYS A 98 15.92 35.31 4.96
N GLU A 99 15.56 36.39 5.65
CA GLU A 99 15.05 37.64 5.07
C GLU A 99 15.88 38.15 3.89
N LYS A 100 17.22 38.21 4.05
CA LYS A 100 18.13 38.66 2.99
C LYS A 100 18.10 37.75 1.75
N LYS A 101 18.04 36.43 1.94
CA LYS A 101 18.00 35.47 0.82
C LYS A 101 16.66 35.46 0.13
N LEU A 102 15.58 35.59 0.90
CA LEU A 102 14.25 35.76 0.38
C LEU A 102 14.14 37.03 -0.48
N ALA A 103 14.70 38.15 0.00
CA ALA A 103 14.78 39.40 -0.75
C ALA A 103 15.54 39.23 -2.07
N MET A 104 16.70 38.56 -2.04
CA MET A 104 17.48 38.28 -3.24
C MET A 104 16.72 37.40 -4.24
N LEU A 105 16.05 36.35 -3.78
CA LEU A 105 15.31 35.46 -4.65
C LEU A 105 14.12 36.17 -5.32
N LEU A 106 13.45 37.06 -4.59
CA LEU A 106 12.33 37.86 -5.07
C LEU A 106 12.72 39.00 -6.02
N THR A 107 14.01 39.20 -6.29
CA THR A 107 14.46 40.07 -7.39
C THR A 107 14.09 39.48 -8.75
N ASP A 108 14.00 38.15 -8.84
CA ASP A 108 13.47 37.47 -10.01
C ASP A 108 11.94 37.56 -10.00
N SER A 109 11.37 38.30 -10.96
CA SER A 109 9.92 38.52 -11.06
C SER A 109 9.11 37.25 -11.32
N ARG A 110 9.78 36.14 -11.66
CA ARG A 110 9.17 34.83 -11.90
C ARG A 110 8.96 34.01 -10.64
N VAL A 111 9.50 34.45 -9.49
CA VAL A 111 9.41 33.73 -8.22
C VAL A 111 8.36 34.35 -7.31
N THR A 112 7.45 33.53 -6.81
CA THR A 112 6.45 33.89 -5.79
C THR A 112 6.60 33.03 -4.54
N VAL A 113 6.26 33.60 -3.37
CA VAL A 113 6.35 32.88 -2.09
C VAL A 113 5.06 33.05 -1.30
N THR A 114 4.46 31.94 -0.89
CA THR A 114 3.25 31.89 -0.05
C THR A 114 3.60 31.22 1.27
N VAL A 115 3.39 31.91 2.39
CA VAL A 115 3.73 31.45 3.74
C VAL A 115 2.47 31.10 4.51
N HIS A 116 2.36 29.85 4.97
CA HIS A 116 1.23 29.37 5.77
C HIS A 116 1.62 29.23 7.26
N VAL A 117 0.95 29.97 8.13
CA VAL A 117 1.25 30.04 9.58
C VAL A 117 0.28 29.16 10.37
N THR A 118 0.80 28.13 11.04
CA THR A 118 0.01 27.04 11.65
C THR A 118 -0.29 27.20 13.14
N GLN A 119 0.38 28.12 13.85
CA GLN A 119 0.09 28.43 15.25
C GLN A 119 -0.12 29.95 15.40
N SER A 120 -1.37 30.39 15.46
CA SER A 120 -1.67 31.74 15.91
C SER A 120 -1.60 31.77 17.44
N ARG A 121 -0.48 32.23 18.02
CA ARG A 121 -0.58 32.88 19.33
C ARG A 121 -1.23 34.23 19.06
N GLN A 122 -2.38 34.50 19.67
CA GLN A 122 -2.87 35.86 19.82
C GLN A 122 -1.82 36.67 20.59
N ALA A 123 -0.92 37.32 19.86
CA ALA A 123 -0.10 38.40 20.37
C ALA A 123 -0.64 39.68 19.73
N LYS A 124 -1.20 40.54 20.58
CA LYS A 124 -1.47 41.95 20.28
C LYS A 124 -0.19 42.61 19.77
N ALA A 125 -0.19 43.04 18.52
CA ALA A 125 0.44 44.26 17.97
C ALA A 125 0.66 44.08 16.46
N SER A 126 0.21 45.07 15.70
CA SER A 126 0.36 45.22 14.26
C SER A 126 1.85 45.22 13.85
N LEU A 127 2.20 44.36 12.89
CA LEU A 127 3.46 44.45 12.12
C LEU A 127 3.27 45.20 10.79
N VAL A 128 2.18 45.98 10.68
CA VAL A 128 1.88 46.84 9.52
C VAL A 128 2.18 48.32 9.81
N ASP A 129 2.48 48.70 11.06
CA ASP A 129 2.61 50.11 11.49
C ASP A 129 4.05 50.65 11.64
N THR A 130 5.06 50.02 11.02
CA THR A 130 6.42 50.60 10.96
C THR A 130 6.90 50.85 9.54
N ILE A 131 6.06 51.51 8.75
CA ILE A 131 6.51 52.32 7.61
C ILE A 131 6.16 53.77 7.95
N PRO A 132 7.15 54.62 8.26
CA PRO A 132 6.88 56.03 8.52
C PRO A 132 6.39 56.67 7.22
N THR A 133 5.11 57.04 7.19
CA THR A 133 4.60 58.08 6.30
C THR A 133 4.86 59.41 6.99
N ASP A 134 5.84 60.17 6.53
CA ASP A 134 5.82 61.61 6.71
C ASP A 134 6.51 62.34 5.56
N SER A 135 5.88 63.45 5.22
CA SER A 135 6.00 64.23 4.01
C SER A 135 6.80 65.52 4.24
N VAL A 136 7.58 65.91 3.23
CA VAL A 136 8.12 67.27 2.95
C VAL A 136 9.13 67.83 3.98
N ASP A 137 10.43 67.73 3.68
CA ASP A 137 11.22 68.88 3.17
C ASP A 137 12.65 68.45 2.77
N ARG A 138 13.33 69.34 2.04
CA ARG A 138 14.41 69.10 1.09
C ARG A 138 15.81 68.87 1.68
N ASP A 139 16.63 68.23 0.81
CA ASP A 139 18.06 68.46 0.54
C ASP A 139 19.18 67.62 1.19
N ILE A 140 19.73 66.74 0.33
CA ILE A 140 21.16 66.50 0.00
C ILE A 140 22.00 65.45 0.80
N GLU A 141 22.12 64.28 0.14
CA GLU A 141 23.29 63.41 -0.10
C GLU A 141 24.26 62.94 1.02
N LYS A 142 24.24 61.63 1.33
CA LYS A 142 25.19 60.62 0.80
C LYS A 142 24.92 59.20 1.34
N ALA A 143 25.11 58.23 0.45
CA ALA A 143 24.54 56.89 0.44
C ALA A 143 25.28 55.81 1.26
N VAL A 144 24.51 54.93 1.93
CA VAL A 144 24.68 53.46 1.94
C VAL A 144 23.28 52.83 1.99
N MET A 145 22.80 52.34 0.85
CA MET A 145 21.46 51.73 0.70
C MET A 145 21.41 50.32 1.31
N SER A 146 20.42 50.06 2.15
CA SER A 146 19.92 48.72 2.49
C SER A 146 18.61 48.48 1.71
N PRO A 147 18.41 47.34 1.02
CA PRO A 147 17.21 47.12 0.23
C PRO A 147 16.04 46.67 1.11
N SER A 148 14.92 47.39 1.05
CA SER A 148 13.61 46.97 1.57
C SER A 148 13.01 45.86 0.70
N LEU A 149 12.37 44.85 1.33
CA LEU A 149 11.71 43.77 0.60
C LEU A 149 10.49 44.29 -0.20
N PRO A 150 10.31 43.87 -1.46
CA PRO A 150 9.12 44.20 -2.23
C PRO A 150 7.89 43.47 -1.66
N SER A 151 6.96 44.19 -1.02
CA SER A 151 5.86 43.61 -0.23
C SER A 151 4.74 42.94 -1.05
N SER A 152 4.74 43.05 -2.39
CA SER A 152 3.64 42.55 -3.24
C SER A 152 3.77 41.09 -3.70
N ARG A 153 4.87 40.39 -3.36
CA ARG A 153 5.16 39.02 -3.85
C ARG A 153 5.31 37.96 -2.75
N ILE A 154 5.06 38.32 -1.50
CA ILE A 154 4.96 37.39 -0.37
C ILE A 154 3.53 37.41 0.13
N ALA A 155 2.81 36.29 0.01
CA ALA A 155 1.51 36.11 0.64
C ALA A 155 1.68 35.43 2.00
N ILE A 156 0.98 35.91 3.03
CA ILE A 156 0.95 35.26 4.35
C ILE A 156 -0.49 34.82 4.63
N GLU A 157 -0.67 33.52 4.81
CA GLU A 157 -1.95 32.86 5.05
C GLU A 157 -1.95 32.14 6.41
N THR A 158 -3.13 32.01 7.02
CA THR A 158 -3.28 31.27 8.27
C THR A 158 -3.76 29.84 8.01
N GLY A 159 -3.29 28.88 8.80
CA GLY A 159 -3.62 27.46 8.64
C GLY A 159 -2.53 26.67 7.92
N ARG A 160 -2.89 25.46 7.44
CA ARG A 160 -2.01 24.60 6.65
C ARG A 160 -2.32 24.77 5.16
N PRO A 161 -1.32 24.68 4.26
CA PRO A 161 -1.57 24.74 2.82
C PRO A 161 -2.42 23.55 2.37
N ASP A 162 -3.42 23.79 1.52
CA ASP A 162 -4.08 22.73 0.77
C ASP A 162 -3.21 22.37 -0.45
N VAL A 163 -2.33 21.39 -0.26
CA VAL A 163 -1.40 20.91 -1.29
C VAL A 163 -2.13 20.48 -2.56
N ASN A 164 -3.30 19.86 -2.45
CA ASN A 164 -4.06 19.38 -3.60
C ASN A 164 -4.65 20.55 -4.40
N ALA A 165 -5.20 21.56 -3.72
CA ALA A 165 -5.73 22.75 -4.38
C ALA A 165 -4.63 23.51 -5.13
N VAL A 166 -3.46 23.70 -4.51
CA VAL A 166 -2.33 24.39 -5.15
C VAL A 166 -1.83 23.63 -6.37
N VAL A 167 -1.57 22.32 -6.25
CA VAL A 167 -1.08 21.53 -7.40
C VAL A 167 -2.12 21.52 -8.52
N LYS A 168 -3.40 21.39 -8.19
CA LYS A 168 -4.49 21.44 -9.17
C LYS A 168 -4.52 22.79 -9.91
N ALA A 169 -4.42 23.90 -9.19
CA ALA A 169 -4.41 25.23 -9.78
C ALA A 169 -3.21 25.44 -10.73
N VAL A 170 -2.02 24.99 -10.33
CA VAL A 170 -0.82 25.05 -11.18
C VAL A 170 -1.01 24.23 -12.45
N VAL A 171 -1.54 23.01 -12.34
CA VAL A 171 -1.79 22.14 -13.49
C VAL A 171 -2.89 22.71 -14.41
N GLU A 172 -3.94 23.32 -13.85
CA GLU A 172 -5.05 23.90 -14.62
C GLU A 172 -4.66 25.19 -15.36
N THR A 173 -3.68 25.93 -14.84
CA THR A 173 -3.17 27.18 -15.42
C THR A 173 -1.92 26.99 -16.29
N SER A 174 -1.43 25.76 -16.42
CA SER A 174 -0.29 25.41 -17.29
C SER A 174 -0.76 25.16 -18.72
N GLU A 175 0.05 25.57 -19.70
CA GLU A 175 -0.22 25.27 -21.10
C GLU A 175 0.10 23.80 -21.43
N SER A 176 -0.45 23.27 -22.53
CA SER A 176 -0.23 21.87 -22.94
C SER A 176 1.24 21.52 -23.26
N THR A 177 2.11 22.53 -23.39
CA THR A 177 3.55 22.37 -23.64
C THR A 177 4.41 22.59 -22.40
N ASP A 178 3.82 23.03 -21.28
CA ASP A 178 4.56 23.33 -20.05
C ASP A 178 4.97 22.04 -19.33
N ARG A 179 6.25 21.97 -18.92
CA ARG A 179 6.72 20.93 -18.01
C ARG A 179 6.57 21.42 -16.57
N VAL A 180 5.79 20.68 -15.77
CA VAL A 180 5.51 21.01 -14.36
C VAL A 180 6.35 20.16 -13.42
N LEU A 181 7.09 20.78 -12.50
CA LEU A 181 7.78 20.12 -11.39
C LEU A 181 7.07 20.45 -10.07
N VAL A 182 6.73 19.41 -9.32
CA VAL A 182 6.29 19.54 -7.93
C VAL A 182 7.36 18.91 -7.04
N ALA A 183 7.95 19.70 -6.15
CA ALA A 183 8.97 19.28 -5.20
C ALA A 183 8.52 19.56 -3.77
N ALA A 184 8.97 18.77 -2.79
CA ALA A 184 8.82 19.13 -1.38
C ALA A 184 9.95 18.63 -0.50
N ASP A 185 10.09 19.26 0.67
CA ASP A 185 11.00 18.84 1.73
C ASP A 185 10.32 17.91 2.75
N GLY A 186 10.91 16.73 2.99
CA GLY A 186 10.51 15.74 4.01
C GLY A 186 9.55 14.64 3.53
N GLN A 187 9.74 13.41 4.04
CA GLN A 187 8.93 12.23 3.70
C GLN A 187 7.43 12.40 4.03
N GLY A 188 7.07 13.16 5.07
CA GLY A 188 5.70 13.24 5.57
C GLY A 188 4.71 14.08 4.75
N LEU A 189 5.16 15.15 4.07
CA LEU A 189 4.28 16.06 3.31
C LEU A 189 3.87 15.48 1.95
N ILE A 190 4.76 14.72 1.31
CA ILE A 190 4.52 14.10 0.00
C ILE A 190 3.77 12.77 0.15
N HIS A 191 4.14 11.91 1.11
CA HIS A 191 3.51 10.58 1.26
C HIS A 191 2.02 10.62 1.62
N GLN A 192 1.56 11.63 2.37
CA GLN A 192 0.15 11.73 2.78
C GLN A 192 -0.78 12.18 1.65
N HIS A 193 -0.25 12.84 0.62
CA HIS A 193 -1.06 13.44 -0.46
C HIS A 193 -0.79 12.85 -1.85
N LEU A 194 0.19 11.95 -2.01
CA LEU A 194 0.47 11.26 -3.27
C LEU A 194 -0.76 10.58 -3.91
N PRO A 195 -1.63 9.88 -3.16
CA PRO A 195 -2.78 9.19 -3.74
C PRO A 195 -3.81 10.16 -4.37
N SER A 196 -3.95 11.37 -3.83
CA SER A 196 -4.89 12.38 -4.35
C SER A 196 -4.32 13.17 -5.53
N LEU A 197 -3.00 13.17 -5.72
CA LEU A 197 -2.30 13.85 -6.82
C LEU A 197 -2.27 13.01 -8.12
N ALA A 198 -2.54 11.70 -8.04
CA ALA A 198 -2.56 10.82 -9.21
C ALA A 198 -3.67 11.20 -10.21
N LEU A 199 -4.87 11.55 -9.74
CA LEU A 199 -6.03 11.79 -10.61
C LEU A 199 -5.92 13.08 -11.47
N PRO A 200 -5.43 14.23 -10.95
CA PRO A 200 -5.16 15.41 -11.79
C PRO A 200 -4.04 15.18 -12.82
N LEU A 201 -2.95 14.50 -12.42
CA LEU A 201 -1.84 14.17 -13.31
C LEU A 201 -2.24 13.16 -14.40
N PHE A 202 -3.11 12.20 -14.07
CA PHE A 202 -3.69 11.24 -15.01
C PHE A 202 -4.68 11.91 -15.99
N LYS A 203 -5.48 12.88 -15.54
CA LYS A 203 -6.35 13.68 -16.43
C LYS A 203 -5.57 14.51 -17.43
N LEU A 204 -4.35 14.97 -17.09
CA LEU A 204 -3.45 15.63 -18.02
C LEU A 204 -2.97 14.66 -19.11
N ALA A 205 -2.51 13.45 -18.72
CA ALA A 205 -2.11 12.39 -19.65
C ALA A 205 -3.26 11.94 -20.58
N VAL A 206 -4.49 11.86 -20.05
CA VAL A 206 -5.70 11.50 -20.81
C VAL A 206 -6.18 12.61 -21.76
N ARG A 207 -6.00 13.90 -21.41
CA ARG A 207 -6.23 15.02 -22.35
C ARG A 207 -5.30 14.91 -23.57
N HIS A 208 -4.04 14.52 -23.37
CA HIS A 208 -3.08 14.33 -24.46
C HIS A 208 -3.41 13.16 -25.39
N HIS A 209 -4.03 12.09 -24.87
CA HIS A 209 -4.38 10.94 -25.73
C HIS A 209 -5.57 11.25 -26.66
N ARG A 210 -6.41 12.23 -26.33
CA ARG A 210 -7.53 12.67 -27.19
C ARG A 210 -7.17 13.77 -28.19
N SER A 211 -6.04 14.46 -28.05
CA SER A 211 -5.65 15.57 -28.93
C SER A 211 -4.62 15.23 -30.01
N HIS A 212 -4.10 14.00 -30.06
CA HIS A 212 -3.22 13.52 -31.14
C HIS A 212 -4.01 12.88 -32.29
N SER A 213 -4.73 13.70 -33.05
CA SER A 213 -4.98 13.46 -34.47
C SER A 213 -3.93 14.24 -35.27
N LEU A 214 -3.19 13.55 -36.15
CA LEU A 214 -2.04 14.09 -36.91
C LEU A 214 -2.37 15.40 -37.65
N PRO A 215 -1.48 16.42 -37.61
CA PRO A 215 -1.47 17.51 -38.58
C PRO A 215 -0.67 17.12 -39.85
N SER A 216 -1.21 17.51 -40.99
CA SER A 216 -0.62 17.40 -42.34
C SER A 216 0.73 18.14 -42.46
N LEU A 217 1.75 17.46 -42.96
CA LEU A 217 3.06 18.02 -43.29
C LEU A 217 3.00 18.86 -44.58
N SER A 218 3.31 20.15 -44.48
CA SER A 218 3.66 21.04 -45.59
C SER A 218 5.15 20.99 -45.90
N ARG A 219 5.45 20.99 -47.20
CA ARG A 219 6.75 20.82 -47.90
C ARG A 219 7.78 21.92 -47.60
N PRO A 220 9.11 21.64 -47.61
CA PRO A 220 10.15 22.67 -47.51
C PRO A 220 10.43 23.36 -48.86
N PRO A 221 11.06 24.56 -48.87
CA PRO A 221 11.10 25.45 -50.03
C PRO A 221 12.23 25.10 -51.01
N SER A 222 11.96 25.29 -52.30
CA SER A 222 12.91 25.13 -53.42
C SER A 222 13.65 26.43 -53.74
N PRO A 223 14.93 26.39 -54.17
CA PRO A 223 15.65 27.57 -54.62
C PRO A 223 15.31 27.91 -56.08
N THR A 224 15.24 29.22 -56.34
CA THR A 224 14.88 29.92 -57.57
C THR A 224 15.95 29.90 -58.67
N ARG A 225 15.54 29.88 -59.94
CA ARG A 225 16.18 30.60 -61.07
C ARG A 225 15.22 30.75 -62.27
N PRO A 226 15.42 31.72 -63.19
CA PRO A 226 14.37 32.68 -63.55
C PRO A 226 13.89 32.62 -65.01
N THR A 227 12.68 33.16 -65.17
CA THR A 227 12.12 33.89 -66.32
C THR A 227 12.13 33.25 -67.73
N GLY A 228 10.92 32.96 -68.20
CA GLY A 228 10.45 33.55 -69.46
C GLY A 228 10.24 32.62 -70.64
N GLN A 229 8.97 32.52 -71.02
CA GLN A 229 8.39 32.12 -72.31
C GLN A 229 8.26 30.63 -72.65
N ALA A 230 7.01 30.34 -73.01
CA ALA A 230 6.40 29.06 -73.29
C ALA A 230 6.65 28.63 -74.73
N GLU A 231 6.76 27.32 -74.95
CA GLU A 231 6.23 26.66 -76.15
C GLU A 231 5.84 25.21 -75.81
N GLU A 232 4.63 24.85 -76.20
CA GLU A 232 3.92 23.60 -75.89
C GLU A 232 4.18 22.57 -77.00
N LEU A 233 4.46 21.31 -76.66
CA LEU A 233 4.78 20.24 -77.61
C LEU A 233 3.54 19.44 -78.07
N PRO A 234 3.51 18.96 -79.33
CA PRO A 234 2.28 18.83 -80.14
C PRO A 234 1.54 17.48 -80.04
N PHE A 235 1.71 16.69 -78.97
CA PHE A 235 0.98 15.42 -78.81
C PHE A 235 -0.18 15.51 -77.80
N LEU A 236 -0.18 16.53 -76.93
CA LEU A 236 -1.28 16.81 -75.99
C LEU A 236 -2.52 17.44 -76.66
N ARG A 237 -2.39 17.83 -77.94
CA ARG A 237 -3.45 18.44 -78.74
C ARG A 237 -4.44 17.42 -79.35
N GLU A 238 -4.10 16.13 -79.32
CA GLU A 238 -4.95 15.06 -79.87
C GLU A 238 -5.83 14.35 -78.83
N LEU A 239 -5.53 14.45 -77.53
CA LEU A 239 -6.31 13.79 -76.47
C LEU A 239 -7.50 14.60 -75.95
N HIS A 240 -7.69 15.84 -76.42
CA HIS A 240 -8.76 16.75 -75.98
C HIS A 240 -9.82 17.09 -77.04
N LYS A 241 -9.83 16.40 -78.19
CA LYS A 241 -10.88 16.56 -79.20
C LYS A 241 -11.68 15.27 -79.38
N SER A 242 -12.71 15.09 -78.55
CA SER A 242 -14.00 14.45 -78.91
C SER A 242 -14.74 13.98 -77.65
N GLN A 243 -15.50 14.89 -77.03
CA GLN A 243 -16.68 14.48 -76.27
C GLN A 243 -17.79 14.09 -77.26
N ARG A 244 -18.36 12.88 -77.14
CA ARG A 244 -19.79 12.63 -77.33
C ARG A 244 -20.20 11.23 -76.83
N ARG A 245 -21.33 11.22 -76.12
CA ARG A 245 -22.07 10.11 -75.51
C ARG A 245 -22.44 9.02 -76.53
N PHE A 246 -22.41 7.74 -76.13
CA PHE A 246 -23.47 6.74 -76.41
C PHE A 246 -23.40 5.60 -75.36
N PRO A 247 -24.55 4.96 -75.03
CA PRO A 247 -24.69 4.02 -73.92
C PRO A 247 -24.51 2.57 -74.40
N PHE A 248 -23.84 1.73 -73.62
CA PHE A 248 -23.98 0.27 -73.73
C PHE A 248 -23.77 -0.38 -72.37
N THR A 249 -24.88 -0.82 -71.79
CA THR A 249 -24.96 -1.96 -70.89
C THR A 249 -24.50 -3.21 -71.64
N VAL A 250 -23.49 -3.90 -71.11
CA VAL A 250 -23.13 -5.26 -71.53
C VAL A 250 -23.35 -6.17 -70.34
N ASP A 251 -24.40 -6.98 -70.42
CA ASP A 251 -24.67 -8.11 -69.54
C ASP A 251 -23.62 -9.20 -69.79
N LEU A 252 -22.90 -9.60 -68.74
CA LEU A 252 -22.07 -10.79 -68.70
C LEU A 252 -22.64 -11.74 -67.63
N PRO A 253 -22.94 -13.01 -67.96
CA PRO A 253 -23.81 -13.85 -67.14
C PRO A 253 -23.00 -14.71 -66.17
N PHE A 254 -22.41 -14.15 -65.12
CA PHE A 254 -21.90 -14.96 -64.00
C PHE A 254 -22.02 -14.19 -62.68
N PRO A 255 -22.61 -14.76 -61.62
CA PRO A 255 -22.76 -14.05 -60.36
C PRO A 255 -21.37 -13.85 -59.76
N THR A 256 -21.09 -12.64 -59.27
CA THR A 256 -19.83 -12.25 -58.62
C THR A 256 -19.44 -13.15 -57.44
N THR A 257 -20.39 -13.90 -56.89
CA THR A 257 -20.18 -14.96 -55.89
C THR A 257 -19.45 -16.20 -56.45
N ALA A 258 -19.61 -16.52 -57.74
CA ALA A 258 -18.91 -17.63 -58.38
C ALA A 258 -17.42 -17.33 -58.58
N LEU A 259 -17.05 -16.07 -58.87
CA LEU A 259 -15.66 -15.66 -59.04
C LEU A 259 -14.90 -15.70 -57.70
N LEU A 260 -15.54 -15.24 -56.61
CA LEU A 260 -14.99 -15.34 -55.27
C LEU A 260 -14.88 -16.80 -54.80
N GLY A 261 -15.89 -17.61 -55.09
CA GLY A 261 -15.89 -19.04 -54.80
C GLY A 261 -14.77 -19.78 -55.54
N LEU A 262 -14.55 -19.47 -56.83
CA LEU A 262 -13.48 -20.08 -57.62
C LEU A 262 -12.10 -19.67 -57.11
N LEU A 263 -11.92 -18.42 -56.67
CA LEU A 263 -10.67 -17.93 -56.10
C LEU A 263 -10.37 -18.61 -54.76
N LEU A 264 -11.38 -18.75 -53.90
CA LEU A 264 -11.25 -19.43 -52.60
C LEU A 264 -10.93 -20.92 -52.77
N LEU A 265 -11.57 -21.56 -53.76
CA LEU A 265 -11.35 -22.97 -54.08
C LEU A 265 -9.96 -23.19 -54.68
N LEU A 266 -9.42 -22.22 -55.42
CA LEU A 266 -8.04 -22.24 -55.94
C LEU A 266 -7.00 -22.05 -54.82
N VAL A 267 -7.25 -21.16 -53.86
CA VAL A 267 -6.37 -20.98 -52.69
C VAL A 267 -6.36 -22.23 -51.81
N LEU A 268 -7.53 -22.84 -51.59
CA LEU A 268 -7.63 -24.10 -50.83
C LEU A 268 -6.98 -25.26 -51.58
N LEU A 269 -7.13 -25.36 -52.91
CA LEU A 269 -6.43 -26.37 -53.72
C LEU A 269 -4.91 -26.22 -53.60
N VAL A 270 -4.40 -24.99 -53.68
CA VAL A 270 -2.96 -24.70 -53.56
C VAL A 270 -2.46 -25.05 -52.17
N GLN A 271 -3.19 -24.71 -51.10
CA GLN A 271 -2.80 -25.06 -49.72
C GLN A 271 -2.83 -26.58 -49.45
N PHE A 272 -3.73 -27.32 -50.09
CA PHE A 272 -3.83 -28.78 -49.92
C PHE A 272 -2.81 -29.56 -50.77
N LEU A 273 -2.44 -29.04 -51.95
CA LEU A 273 -1.51 -29.71 -52.88
C LEU A 273 -0.04 -29.31 -52.66
N LEU A 274 0.27 -28.13 -52.11
CA LEU A 274 1.65 -27.69 -51.86
C LEU A 274 2.47 -28.66 -50.97
N PRO A 275 1.91 -29.21 -49.87
CA PRO A 275 2.63 -30.14 -49.00
C PRO A 275 2.88 -31.51 -49.64
N GLN A 276 2.13 -31.85 -50.71
CA GLN A 276 2.24 -33.14 -51.40
C GLN A 276 3.17 -33.11 -52.63
N LEU A 277 3.71 -31.94 -52.98
CA LEU A 277 4.69 -31.80 -54.05
C LEU A 277 6.11 -32.15 -53.57
N PRO A 278 6.94 -32.81 -54.41
CA PRO A 278 8.33 -33.10 -54.09
C PRO A 278 9.13 -31.83 -53.76
N LEU A 279 9.98 -31.92 -52.72
CA LEU A 279 10.86 -30.87 -52.18
C LEU A 279 11.48 -29.86 -53.18
N PRO A 280 11.96 -30.25 -54.38
CA PRO A 280 12.55 -29.26 -55.31
C PRO A 280 11.57 -28.20 -55.82
N TYR A 281 10.25 -28.47 -55.86
CA TYR A 281 9.25 -27.51 -56.35
C TYR A 281 8.74 -26.55 -55.26
N GLN A 282 8.88 -26.92 -53.98
CA GLN A 282 8.53 -26.05 -52.85
C GLN A 282 9.50 -24.87 -52.71
N ASN A 283 10.77 -25.07 -53.12
CA ASN A 283 11.83 -24.07 -53.01
C ASN A 283 11.77 -22.93 -54.05
N LEU A 284 10.88 -22.99 -55.04
CA LEU A 284 10.65 -21.89 -56.00
C LEU A 284 9.87 -20.72 -55.40
N PHE A 285 9.10 -20.95 -54.32
CA PHE A 285 8.27 -19.94 -53.68
C PHE A 285 8.89 -19.31 -52.43
N LEU A 286 10.04 -19.80 -51.97
CA LEU A 286 10.73 -19.31 -50.78
C LEU A 286 12.18 -18.94 -51.13
N ARG A 287 12.39 -17.72 -51.63
CA ARG A 287 13.72 -17.21 -51.96
C ARG A 287 14.44 -16.76 -50.69
N SER A 288 15.58 -17.41 -50.44
CA SER A 288 16.49 -17.17 -49.31
C SER A 288 17.43 -15.99 -49.54
N TYR A 289 17.76 -15.25 -48.48
CA TYR A 289 18.94 -14.38 -48.33
C TYR A 289 19.49 -14.53 -46.90
N PRO A 290 20.76 -14.18 -46.60
CA PRO A 290 21.70 -15.04 -45.87
C PRO A 290 21.99 -14.56 -44.44
N LYS A 291 22.57 -15.44 -43.61
CA LYS A 291 23.25 -15.12 -42.33
C LYS A 291 24.72 -14.76 -42.62
N PRO A 292 25.42 -13.85 -41.90
CA PRO A 292 25.74 -14.04 -40.46
C PRO A 292 25.94 -12.78 -39.55
N ALA A 293 26.03 -13.09 -38.24
CA ALA A 293 26.44 -12.33 -37.04
C ALA A 293 25.43 -11.33 -36.40
N PRO A 294 25.28 -11.32 -35.05
CA PRO A 294 24.05 -10.86 -34.42
C PRO A 294 24.20 -9.45 -33.83
N LEU A 295 23.45 -8.48 -34.34
CA LEU A 295 23.13 -7.21 -33.67
C LEU A 295 22.02 -6.47 -34.44
N SER A 296 21.14 -5.80 -33.69
CA SER A 296 20.17 -4.73 -34.05
C SER A 296 18.78 -5.06 -34.64
N CYS A 297 17.79 -5.00 -33.73
CA CYS A 297 16.41 -4.46 -33.76
C CYS A 297 15.59 -4.35 -35.07
N PRO A 298 14.31 -4.78 -35.06
CA PRO A 298 13.23 -4.13 -35.82
C PRO A 298 12.71 -2.84 -35.11
N PRO A 299 12.08 -1.89 -35.84
CA PRO A 299 11.69 -0.58 -35.33
C PRO A 299 10.39 -0.64 -34.50
N ALA A 300 10.42 0.07 -33.37
CA ALA A 300 9.43 0.07 -32.31
C ALA A 300 8.18 0.94 -32.60
N PRO A 301 6.97 0.57 -32.14
CA PRO A 301 6.20 1.48 -31.28
C PRO A 301 6.91 1.53 -29.93
N THR A 302 7.24 2.73 -29.45
CA THR A 302 8.08 3.02 -28.26
C THR A 302 7.51 2.45 -26.96
N TYR A 303 7.60 1.12 -26.84
CA TYR A 303 7.69 0.34 -25.62
C TYR A 303 9.05 0.66 -25.00
N ASN A 304 9.05 1.33 -23.86
CA ASN A 304 10.27 1.70 -23.16
C ASN A 304 10.89 0.44 -22.51
N PRO A 305 12.04 -0.07 -22.98
CA PRO A 305 12.71 -1.22 -22.38
C PRO A 305 13.20 -0.92 -20.96
N PHE A 306 13.26 0.34 -20.54
CA PHE A 306 13.59 0.73 -19.16
C PHE A 306 12.49 0.42 -18.16
N ILE A 307 11.22 0.28 -18.56
CA ILE A 307 10.12 0.07 -17.61
C ILE A 307 10.08 -1.39 -17.12
N GLN A 308 10.57 -2.35 -17.90
CA GLN A 308 10.64 -3.74 -17.46
C GLN A 308 11.89 -4.04 -16.63
N ASP A 309 13.00 -3.31 -16.87
CA ASP A 309 14.18 -3.33 -15.99
C ASP A 309 14.01 -2.52 -14.69
N LEU A 310 12.95 -1.70 -14.59
CA LEU A 310 12.55 -1.01 -13.35
C LEU A 310 11.51 -1.77 -12.52
N TYR A 311 10.88 -2.82 -13.07
CA TYR A 311 9.89 -3.65 -12.37
C TYR A 311 10.19 -5.16 -12.34
N CYS A 312 11.30 -5.62 -12.93
CA CYS A 312 11.74 -7.00 -12.79
C CYS A 312 13.15 -7.07 -12.20
N ARG A 313 13.19 -7.45 -10.92
CA ARG A 313 14.34 -7.88 -10.14
C ARG A 313 15.36 -6.76 -9.84
N VAL A 314 15.38 -6.33 -8.58
CA VAL A 314 16.65 -5.94 -7.95
C VAL A 314 17.64 -7.05 -8.31
N PRO A 315 18.80 -6.74 -8.92
CA PRO A 315 19.75 -7.78 -9.30
C PRO A 315 19.99 -8.66 -8.08
N VAL A 316 19.86 -9.98 -8.26
CA VAL A 316 20.21 -10.96 -7.23
C VAL A 316 21.60 -10.58 -6.75
N TYR A 317 21.69 -10.05 -5.54
CA TYR A 317 22.97 -9.67 -4.97
C TYR A 317 23.82 -10.94 -4.93
N LYS A 318 24.95 -10.93 -5.66
CA LYS A 318 25.93 -11.99 -5.58
C LYS A 318 26.82 -11.67 -4.37
N PRO A 319 26.71 -12.39 -3.23
CA PRO A 319 27.62 -12.19 -2.12
C PRO A 319 29.01 -12.65 -2.56
N SER A 320 29.86 -11.71 -3.01
CA SER A 320 31.20 -12.10 -3.45
C SER A 320 32.21 -10.96 -3.68
N SER A 321 31.83 -9.70 -3.88
CA SER A 321 32.86 -8.65 -4.08
C SER A 321 33.39 -8.05 -2.77
N ILE A 322 32.59 -8.04 -1.70
CA ILE A 322 32.96 -7.44 -0.41
C ILE A 322 33.80 -8.42 0.43
N TYR A 323 33.49 -9.72 0.41
CA TYR A 323 34.10 -10.72 1.30
C TYR A 323 35.50 -11.23 0.93
N ASN A 324 36.02 -10.88 -0.25
CA ASN A 324 37.25 -11.48 -0.78
C ASN A 324 38.55 -10.73 -0.41
N LYS A 325 38.53 -9.95 0.68
CA LYS A 325 39.63 -9.03 1.01
C LYS A 325 40.57 -9.52 2.12
N SER A 326 40.15 -10.44 3.00
CA SER A 326 40.99 -10.95 4.10
C SER A 326 40.52 -12.30 4.68
N PRO A 327 41.38 -13.06 5.38
CA PRO A 327 40.98 -14.28 6.11
C PRO A 327 39.84 -14.06 7.11
N ARG A 328 39.85 -12.91 7.81
CA ARG A 328 38.77 -12.49 8.71
C ARG A 328 37.44 -12.32 7.97
N SER A 329 37.48 -11.65 6.82
CA SER A 329 36.30 -11.42 5.99
C SER A 329 35.70 -12.73 5.47
N MET A 330 36.55 -13.69 5.08
CA MET A 330 36.11 -15.04 4.69
C MET A 330 35.50 -15.83 5.85
N ALA A 331 36.06 -15.72 7.07
CA ALA A 331 35.51 -16.38 8.26
C ALA A 331 34.12 -15.81 8.63
N LEU A 332 33.95 -14.49 8.60
CA LEU A 332 32.65 -13.84 8.82
C LEU A 332 31.62 -14.27 7.77
N ALA A 333 32.01 -14.28 6.49
CA ALA A 333 31.15 -14.71 5.40
C ALA A 333 30.68 -16.17 5.59
N ALA A 334 31.60 -17.07 5.93
CA ALA A 334 31.28 -18.47 6.17
C ALA A 334 30.33 -18.67 7.36
N ALA A 335 30.54 -17.92 8.45
CA ALA A 335 29.67 -17.97 9.63
C ALA A 335 28.26 -17.42 9.32
N ALA A 336 28.18 -16.28 8.63
CA ALA A 336 26.90 -15.69 8.21
C ALA A 336 26.15 -16.60 7.24
N GLN A 337 26.87 -17.24 6.30
CA GLN A 337 26.28 -18.19 5.37
C GLN A 337 25.78 -19.44 6.07
N ARG A 338 26.52 -19.98 7.06
CA ARG A 338 26.07 -21.10 7.89
C ARG A 338 24.74 -20.78 8.59
N VAL A 339 24.65 -19.62 9.25
CA VAL A 339 23.41 -19.19 9.93
C VAL A 339 22.28 -18.95 8.93
N ALA A 340 22.56 -18.32 7.78
CA ALA A 340 21.55 -18.10 6.75
C ALA A 340 20.98 -19.41 6.17
N LEU A 341 21.81 -20.46 6.05
CA LEU A 341 21.37 -21.79 5.59
C LEU A 341 20.44 -22.48 6.61
N GLU A 342 20.57 -22.20 7.91
CA GLU A 342 19.62 -22.72 8.92
C GLU A 342 18.19 -22.19 8.70
N PHE A 343 18.04 -21.04 8.02
CA PHE A 343 16.76 -20.45 7.67
C PHE A 343 16.24 -20.87 6.29
N GLU A 344 16.97 -21.70 5.55
CA GLU A 344 16.51 -22.19 4.25
C GLU A 344 15.25 -23.05 4.42
N TYR A 345 14.20 -22.73 3.67
CA TYR A 345 12.95 -23.49 3.64
C TYR A 345 12.75 -24.03 2.23
N SER A 346 13.22 -25.25 1.98
CA SER A 346 13.34 -25.80 0.63
C SER A 346 11.98 -25.96 -0.05
N ALA A 347 11.97 -26.17 -1.37
CA ALA A 347 10.73 -26.52 -2.09
C ALA A 347 10.10 -27.80 -1.52
N GLN A 348 10.92 -28.77 -1.10
CA GLN A 348 10.43 -30.01 -0.49
C GLN A 348 9.71 -29.73 0.84
N ASP A 349 10.25 -28.83 1.67
CA ASP A 349 9.63 -28.49 2.95
C ASP A 349 8.38 -27.64 2.76
N VAL A 350 8.36 -26.72 1.79
CA VAL A 350 7.12 -26.01 1.37
C VAL A 350 6.02 -27.03 1.05
N ASN A 351 6.31 -28.02 0.21
CA ASN A 351 5.34 -29.05 -0.18
C ASN A 351 4.87 -29.89 1.02
N ARG A 352 5.79 -30.32 1.90
CA ARG A 352 5.41 -31.02 3.15
C ARG A 352 4.50 -30.16 4.02
N GLY A 353 4.83 -28.88 4.16
CA GLY A 353 4.03 -27.91 4.88
C GLY A 353 2.63 -27.77 4.30
N VAL A 354 2.47 -27.74 2.98
CA VAL A 354 1.16 -27.62 2.31
C VAL A 354 0.26 -28.81 2.62
N TYR A 355 0.78 -30.04 2.50
CA TYR A 355 -0.01 -31.23 2.80
C TYR A 355 -0.42 -31.31 4.27
N GLU A 356 0.50 -30.99 5.18
CA GLU A 356 0.18 -30.97 6.61
C GLU A 356 -0.81 -29.86 6.97
N PHE A 357 -0.70 -28.70 6.32
CA PHE A 357 -1.64 -27.60 6.50
C PHE A 357 -3.05 -27.98 6.03
N ILE A 358 -3.18 -28.63 4.87
CA ILE A 358 -4.47 -29.16 4.39
C ILE A 358 -5.03 -30.19 5.40
N ARG A 359 -4.19 -31.09 5.93
CA ARG A 359 -4.58 -32.09 6.92
C ARG A 359 -5.13 -31.43 8.20
N GLU A 360 -4.43 -30.44 8.75
CA GLU A 360 -4.89 -29.72 9.95
C GLU A 360 -6.11 -28.83 9.67
N MET A 361 -6.26 -28.29 8.47
CA MET A 361 -7.49 -27.60 8.04
C MET A 361 -8.70 -28.55 8.08
N ASP A 362 -8.61 -29.71 7.44
CA ASP A 362 -9.69 -30.70 7.39
C ASP A 362 -10.04 -31.23 8.80
N GLU A 363 -9.01 -31.44 9.63
CA GLU A 363 -9.19 -31.79 11.04
C GLU A 363 -9.94 -30.68 11.79
N GLY A 364 -9.55 -29.42 11.61
CA GLY A 364 -10.18 -28.26 12.23
C GLY A 364 -11.63 -28.04 11.79
N LEU A 365 -12.00 -28.40 10.56
CA LEU A 365 -13.38 -28.34 10.07
C LEU A 365 -14.28 -29.45 10.64
N SER A 366 -13.67 -30.58 11.03
CA SER A 366 -14.41 -31.78 11.45
C SER A 366 -14.64 -31.92 12.96
N LYS A 367 -13.76 -31.36 13.80
CA LYS A 367 -13.88 -31.46 15.25
C LYS A 367 -13.57 -30.16 15.99
N GLN A 368 -14.09 -30.05 17.21
CA GLN A 368 -13.75 -28.95 18.13
C GLN A 368 -12.39 -29.23 18.80
N GLY A 369 -11.64 -28.18 19.12
CA GLY A 369 -10.35 -28.29 19.84
C GLY A 369 -9.19 -28.88 19.03
N ALA A 370 -9.27 -28.84 17.69
CA ALA A 370 -8.11 -29.11 16.83
C ALA A 370 -7.03 -28.03 16.96
N THR A 371 -5.80 -28.32 16.52
CA THR A 371 -4.68 -27.37 16.49
C THR A 371 -5.07 -26.10 15.74
N MET A 372 -5.44 -26.22 14.46
CA MET A 372 -6.08 -25.16 13.69
C MET A 372 -7.56 -25.10 14.03
N SER A 373 -8.01 -23.96 14.56
CA SER A 373 -9.36 -23.85 15.10
C SER A 373 -10.45 -23.78 14.03
N GLN A 374 -10.17 -23.28 12.82
CA GLN A 374 -11.12 -23.21 11.69
C GLN A 374 -12.51 -22.66 12.09
N ILE A 375 -12.54 -21.51 12.77
CA ILE A 375 -13.72 -20.96 13.44
C ILE A 375 -14.81 -20.60 12.42
N PRO A 376 -16.02 -21.18 12.52
CA PRO A 376 -17.16 -20.81 11.70
C PRO A 376 -17.63 -19.39 12.03
N THR A 377 -17.67 -18.50 11.03
CA THR A 377 -17.97 -17.08 11.23
C THR A 377 -19.45 -16.74 11.08
N TYR A 378 -20.26 -17.68 10.59
CA TYR A 378 -21.66 -17.47 10.21
C TYR A 378 -21.86 -16.38 9.14
N VAL A 379 -20.80 -15.97 8.45
CA VAL A 379 -20.86 -15.10 7.26
C VAL A 379 -20.97 -15.98 6.03
N THR A 380 -22.15 -16.02 5.41
CA THR A 380 -22.52 -16.97 4.35
C THR A 380 -22.51 -16.37 2.96
N ALA A 381 -22.26 -15.07 2.83
CA ALA A 381 -22.23 -14.38 1.55
C ALA A 381 -21.02 -13.46 1.43
N VAL A 382 -20.44 -13.41 0.24
CA VAL A 382 -19.29 -12.58 -0.13
C VAL A 382 -19.78 -11.47 -1.06
N PRO A 383 -19.37 -10.20 -0.85
CA PRO A 383 -19.85 -9.08 -1.64
C PRO A 383 -19.27 -9.09 -3.05
N ASN A 384 -20.04 -8.57 -4.00
CA ASN A 384 -19.67 -8.52 -5.43
C ASN A 384 -19.54 -7.09 -5.97
N GLY A 385 -19.56 -6.08 -5.11
CA GLY A 385 -19.38 -4.67 -5.48
C GLY A 385 -20.69 -3.94 -5.84
N THR A 386 -21.81 -4.65 -5.94
CA THR A 386 -23.13 -4.05 -6.24
C THR A 386 -23.87 -3.56 -5.00
N GLU A 387 -23.33 -3.84 -3.81
CA GLU A 387 -23.91 -3.47 -2.53
C GLU A 387 -24.01 -1.96 -2.35
N LYS A 388 -25.13 -1.51 -1.77
CA LYS A 388 -25.41 -0.10 -1.49
C LYS A 388 -25.89 0.07 -0.06
N GLY A 389 -25.71 1.27 0.46
CA GLY A 389 -26.24 1.68 1.76
C GLY A 389 -25.16 2.19 2.70
N LEU A 390 -25.63 2.76 3.81
CA LEU A 390 -24.80 3.32 4.86
C LEU A 390 -24.75 2.34 6.04
N TYR A 391 -23.54 1.91 6.39
CA TYR A 391 -23.30 0.96 7.47
C TYR A 391 -22.23 1.50 8.40
N MET A 392 -22.29 1.09 9.67
CA MET A 392 -21.29 1.46 10.66
C MET A 392 -20.32 0.31 10.91
N ALA A 393 -19.10 0.67 11.30
CA ALA A 393 -18.12 -0.27 11.80
C ALA A 393 -17.42 0.31 13.01
N VAL A 394 -17.07 -0.54 13.96
CA VAL A 394 -16.19 -0.16 15.07
C VAL A 394 -15.09 -1.19 15.21
N ASP A 395 -13.90 -0.72 15.55
CA ASP A 395 -12.69 -1.53 15.62
C ASP A 395 -11.99 -1.27 16.96
N LEU A 396 -11.99 -2.31 17.80
CA LEU A 396 -11.28 -2.32 19.08
C LEU A 396 -9.85 -2.85 18.89
N GLY A 397 -8.93 -1.92 18.62
CA GLY A 397 -7.51 -2.21 18.55
C GLY A 397 -6.81 -2.27 19.90
N GLY A 398 -5.52 -2.63 19.89
CA GLY A 398 -4.68 -2.73 21.11
C GLY A 398 -4.38 -1.41 21.82
N THR A 399 -4.55 -0.28 21.14
CA THR A 399 -4.19 1.06 21.68
C THR A 399 -5.25 2.11 21.37
N ASN A 400 -6.02 1.90 20.31
CA ASN A 400 -6.99 2.87 19.83
C ASN A 400 -8.29 2.17 19.52
N PHE A 401 -9.39 2.87 19.78
CA PHE A 401 -10.71 2.53 19.30
C PHE A 401 -11.04 3.40 18.10
N ARG A 402 -11.63 2.79 17.07
CA ARG A 402 -12.03 3.48 15.84
C ARG A 402 -13.50 3.27 15.57
N VAL A 403 -14.19 4.34 15.19
CA VAL A 403 -15.59 4.34 14.74
C VAL A 403 -15.62 4.83 13.31
N CYS A 404 -16.32 4.10 12.44
CA CYS A 404 -16.42 4.37 11.02
C CYS A 404 -17.89 4.36 10.56
N SER A 405 -18.23 5.20 9.59
CA SER A 405 -19.41 5.03 8.74
C SER A 405 -18.99 4.92 7.28
N ILE A 406 -19.49 3.87 6.63
CA ILE A 406 -19.12 3.48 5.27
C ILE A 406 -20.36 3.59 4.41
N GLN A 407 -20.31 4.49 3.43
CA GLN A 407 -21.32 4.61 2.39
C GLN A 407 -20.89 3.78 1.18
N LEU A 408 -21.58 2.68 0.93
CA LEU A 408 -21.38 1.83 -0.25
C LEU A 408 -22.14 2.41 -1.44
N HIS A 409 -21.48 2.52 -2.59
CA HIS A 409 -22.03 3.16 -3.79
C HIS A 409 -22.62 2.14 -4.80
N GLY A 410 -22.32 0.85 -4.66
CA GLY A 410 -22.80 -0.22 -5.55
C GLY A 410 -22.14 -0.23 -6.93
N ASN A 411 -20.90 0.23 -6.97
CA ASN A 411 -20.02 0.23 -8.15
C ASN A 411 -18.57 -0.08 -7.73
N SER A 412 -18.40 -0.93 -6.71
CA SER A 412 -17.10 -1.29 -6.10
C SER A 412 -16.33 -0.11 -5.47
N THR A 413 -16.99 1.04 -5.25
CA THR A 413 -16.42 2.18 -4.52
C THR A 413 -17.22 2.50 -3.26
N PHE A 414 -16.58 3.18 -2.31
CA PHE A 414 -17.19 3.57 -1.05
C PHE A 414 -16.65 4.92 -0.57
N SER A 415 -17.41 5.60 0.30
CA SER A 415 -16.94 6.75 1.07
C SER A 415 -16.81 6.37 2.53
N LEU A 416 -15.68 6.74 3.16
CA LEU A 416 -15.37 6.42 4.55
C LEU A 416 -15.27 7.71 5.37
N THR A 417 -16.04 7.77 6.45
CA THR A 417 -15.87 8.76 7.53
C THR A 417 -15.46 8.01 8.78
N GLN A 418 -14.40 8.46 9.46
CA GLN A 418 -13.88 7.76 10.64
C GLN A 418 -13.44 8.72 11.73
N SER A 419 -13.48 8.25 12.97
CA SER A 419 -12.86 8.90 14.13
C SER A 419 -12.08 7.86 14.93
N LYS A 420 -10.89 8.23 15.36
CA LYS A 420 -9.98 7.37 16.12
C LYS A 420 -9.66 8.02 17.45
N VAL A 421 -9.69 7.25 18.52
CA VAL A 421 -9.43 7.71 19.88
C VAL A 421 -8.55 6.71 20.62
N ALA A 422 -7.59 7.21 21.39
CA ALA A 422 -6.77 6.36 22.24
C ALA A 422 -7.62 5.75 23.37
N ILE A 423 -7.36 4.49 23.69
CA ILE A 423 -8.01 3.80 24.81
C ILE A 423 -7.22 4.16 26.08
N PRO A 424 -7.85 4.77 27.10
CA PRO A 424 -7.21 4.98 28.38
C PRO A 424 -6.70 3.66 28.97
N LYS A 425 -5.45 3.64 29.45
CA LYS A 425 -4.78 2.39 29.90
C LYS A 425 -5.52 1.75 31.07
N GLU A 426 -6.09 2.56 31.95
CA GLU A 426 -6.92 2.14 33.07
C GLU A 426 -8.15 1.34 32.64
N LEU A 427 -8.70 1.59 31.44
CA LEU A 427 -9.83 0.82 30.91
C LEU A 427 -9.42 -0.54 30.35
N MET A 428 -8.15 -0.71 29.99
CA MET A 428 -7.63 -1.99 29.49
C MET A 428 -7.49 -3.03 30.62
N VAL A 429 -7.38 -2.58 31.87
CA VAL A 429 -7.23 -3.39 33.09
C VAL A 429 -8.35 -3.13 34.10
N ALA A 430 -9.50 -2.67 33.60
CA ALA A 430 -10.65 -2.35 34.43
C ALA A 430 -11.14 -3.59 35.20
N LYS A 431 -11.79 -3.37 36.34
CA LYS A 431 -12.35 -4.47 37.14
C LYS A 431 -13.57 -5.11 36.48
N THR A 432 -14.34 -4.31 35.75
CA THR A 432 -15.59 -4.75 35.11
C THR A 432 -15.58 -4.45 33.62
N SER A 433 -16.22 -5.31 32.83
CA SER A 433 -16.35 -5.09 31.38
C SER A 433 -17.09 -3.79 31.05
N ARG A 434 -18.07 -3.44 31.89
CA ARG A 434 -18.92 -2.25 31.73
C ARG A 434 -18.13 -0.96 31.48
N GLU A 435 -17.02 -0.73 32.17
CA GLU A 435 -16.24 0.50 32.05
C GLU A 435 -15.69 0.70 30.63
N LEU A 436 -15.12 -0.37 30.06
CA LEU A 436 -14.63 -0.37 28.68
C LEU A 436 -15.79 -0.20 27.70
N PHE A 437 -16.82 -1.04 27.77
CA PHE A 437 -17.92 -1.01 26.79
C PHE A 437 -18.75 0.28 26.86
N ALA A 438 -18.90 0.88 28.04
CA ALA A 438 -19.55 2.19 28.18
C ALA A 438 -18.71 3.31 27.54
N PHE A 439 -17.38 3.23 27.67
CA PHE A 439 -16.49 4.12 26.94
C PHE A 439 -16.67 3.97 25.42
N LEU A 440 -16.69 2.73 24.89
CA LEU A 440 -16.90 2.49 23.45
C LEU A 440 -18.24 3.08 22.96
N ALA A 441 -19.33 2.79 23.66
CA ALA A 441 -20.67 3.32 23.33
C ALA A 441 -20.70 4.86 23.34
N LYS A 442 -19.99 5.50 24.28
CA LYS A 442 -19.86 6.96 24.33
C LYS A 442 -19.09 7.54 23.14
N GLN A 443 -18.10 6.83 22.61
CA GLN A 443 -17.41 7.26 21.39
C GLN A 443 -18.30 7.10 20.15
N ILE A 444 -19.13 6.05 20.10
CA ILE A 444 -20.16 5.89 19.05
C ILE A 444 -21.14 7.06 19.10
N GLN A 445 -21.63 7.44 20.28
CA GLN A 445 -22.53 8.60 20.45
C GLN A 445 -21.89 9.89 19.91
N LYS A 446 -20.65 10.20 20.31
CA LYS A 446 -19.95 11.40 19.83
C LYS A 446 -19.79 11.40 18.32
N PHE A 447 -19.47 10.23 17.74
CA PHE A 447 -19.33 10.09 16.30
C PHE A 447 -20.67 10.36 15.57
N LEU A 448 -21.78 9.81 16.07
CA LEU A 448 -23.11 10.06 15.52
C LEU A 448 -23.48 11.54 15.59
N GLN A 449 -23.23 12.21 16.72
CA GLN A 449 -23.51 13.63 16.88
C GLN A 449 -22.69 14.49 15.90
N GLN A 450 -21.43 14.12 15.68
CA GLN A 450 -20.52 14.89 14.83
C GLN A 450 -20.76 14.69 13.34
N HIS A 451 -21.03 13.45 12.91
CA HIS A 451 -21.04 13.09 11.48
C HIS A 451 -22.42 12.68 10.95
N HIS A 452 -23.38 12.38 11.84
CA HIS A 452 -24.75 11.95 11.51
C HIS A 452 -25.79 12.71 12.37
N GLY A 453 -25.53 13.98 12.66
CA GLY A 453 -26.28 14.78 13.64
C GLY A 453 -27.77 14.92 13.33
N GLU A 454 -28.15 15.06 12.05
CA GLU A 454 -29.56 15.12 11.64
C GLU A 454 -30.31 13.83 12.01
N HIS A 455 -29.72 12.67 11.68
CA HIS A 455 -30.31 11.37 11.99
C HIS A 455 -30.33 11.10 13.50
N TYR A 456 -29.29 11.51 14.22
CA TYR A 456 -29.23 11.45 15.69
C TYR A 456 -30.34 12.29 16.33
N ASN A 457 -30.51 13.55 15.92
CA ASN A 457 -31.52 14.46 16.46
C ASN A 457 -32.94 13.96 16.13
N ALA A 458 -33.18 13.54 14.88
CA ALA A 458 -34.47 12.97 14.49
C ALA A 458 -34.83 11.72 15.32
N HIS A 459 -33.84 10.87 15.66
CA HIS A 459 -34.07 9.73 16.55
C HIS A 459 -34.41 10.17 17.99
N VAL A 460 -33.70 11.15 18.53
CA VAL A 460 -33.96 11.70 19.87
C VAL A 460 -35.36 12.30 19.95
N GLU A 461 -35.76 13.08 18.94
CA GLU A 461 -37.10 13.68 18.84
C GLU A 461 -38.20 12.61 18.75
N ARG A 462 -38.01 11.58 17.92
CA ARG A 462 -38.97 10.45 17.82
C ARG A 462 -39.12 9.71 19.13
N ARG A 463 -38.02 9.46 19.86
CA ARG A 463 -38.07 8.78 21.16
C ARG A 463 -38.79 9.60 22.23
N ALA A 464 -38.79 10.92 22.11
CA ALA A 464 -39.57 11.81 22.97
C ALA A 464 -41.07 11.87 22.59
N SER A 465 -41.46 11.39 21.41
CA SER A 465 -42.84 11.41 20.94
C SER A 465 -43.64 10.18 21.42
N VAL A 466 -44.86 10.41 21.91
CA VAL A 466 -45.75 9.37 22.48
C VAL A 466 -46.45 8.52 21.40
N PHE A 467 -46.46 8.97 20.14
CA PHE A 467 -47.26 8.40 19.04
C PHE A 467 -46.44 8.05 17.78
N GLY A 468 -45.16 7.68 17.92
CA GLY A 468 -44.30 7.33 16.77
C GLY A 468 -44.57 5.94 16.18
N PRO A 469 -44.32 5.72 14.87
CA PRO A 469 -44.43 4.40 14.22
C PRO A 469 -43.35 3.40 14.75
N PRO A 470 -43.44 2.09 14.43
CA PRO A 470 -42.62 1.04 15.02
C PRO A 470 -41.10 1.20 14.81
N HIS A 471 -40.34 0.55 15.68
CA HIS A 471 -38.99 0.87 16.13
C HIS A 471 -37.81 0.80 15.12
N ASP A 472 -37.97 0.36 13.87
CA ASP A 472 -36.85 -0.22 13.10
C ASP A 472 -36.41 0.49 11.81
N GLU A 473 -37.10 1.54 11.33
CA GLU A 473 -36.83 2.06 9.96
C GLU A 473 -35.58 2.93 9.81
N GLN A 474 -34.86 3.24 10.90
CA GLN A 474 -33.71 4.15 10.90
C GLN A 474 -32.67 3.76 11.96
N ILE A 475 -32.29 2.48 12.00
CA ILE A 475 -31.22 1.99 12.88
C ILE A 475 -29.98 1.69 12.03
N PHE A 476 -28.82 2.19 12.45
CA PHE A 476 -27.55 1.83 11.83
C PHE A 476 -27.15 0.41 12.21
N SER A 477 -26.99 -0.45 11.20
CA SER A 477 -26.37 -1.76 11.38
C SER A 477 -24.85 -1.57 11.51
N LEU A 478 -24.30 -2.06 12.61
CA LEU A 478 -22.90 -1.91 13.01
C LEU A 478 -22.17 -3.25 13.01
N GLY A 479 -21.05 -3.31 12.31
CA GLY A 479 -20.08 -4.41 12.40
C GLY A 479 -19.07 -4.13 13.50
N PHE A 480 -18.92 -5.05 14.44
CA PHE A 480 -17.98 -4.93 15.56
C PHE A 480 -16.74 -5.77 15.29
N THR A 481 -15.68 -5.12 14.81
CA THR A 481 -14.37 -5.74 14.68
C THR A 481 -13.72 -5.89 16.05
N PHE A 482 -13.58 -7.15 16.44
CA PHE A 482 -13.08 -7.55 17.75
C PHE A 482 -12.01 -8.62 17.56
N SER A 483 -10.79 -8.17 17.24
CA SER A 483 -9.64 -9.05 16.98
C SER A 483 -9.03 -9.60 18.27
N PHE A 484 -9.82 -10.35 19.04
CA PHE A 484 -9.41 -11.15 20.19
C PHE A 484 -9.94 -12.58 20.02
N PRO A 485 -9.33 -13.59 20.66
CA PRO A 485 -9.84 -14.94 20.64
C PRO A 485 -11.29 -15.02 21.17
N VAL A 486 -12.22 -15.35 20.28
CA VAL A 486 -13.66 -15.49 20.58
C VAL A 486 -14.17 -16.85 20.11
N GLN A 487 -15.05 -17.45 20.91
CA GLN A 487 -15.87 -18.56 20.48
C GLN A 487 -17.15 -17.99 19.86
N GLN A 488 -17.24 -18.00 18.53
CA GLN A 488 -18.39 -17.47 17.82
C GLN A 488 -19.51 -18.52 17.71
N SER A 489 -20.74 -18.13 18.05
CA SER A 489 -21.93 -18.99 18.02
C SER A 489 -23.05 -18.43 17.15
N GLY A 490 -22.78 -17.35 16.41
CA GLY A 490 -23.68 -16.69 15.49
C GLY A 490 -23.00 -15.46 14.87
N ILE A 491 -23.58 -14.87 13.83
CA ILE A 491 -22.97 -13.72 13.15
C ILE A 491 -22.77 -12.52 14.09
N ASN A 492 -23.63 -12.36 15.10
CA ASN A 492 -23.59 -11.28 16.09
C ASN A 492 -23.43 -11.78 17.54
N LYS A 493 -22.85 -12.97 17.74
CA LYS A 493 -22.67 -13.58 19.07
C LYS A 493 -21.30 -14.21 19.18
N GLY A 494 -20.49 -13.73 20.13
CA GLY A 494 -19.18 -14.33 20.37
C GLY A 494 -18.71 -14.15 21.80
N THR A 495 -18.33 -15.27 22.40
CA THR A 495 -17.88 -15.31 23.78
C THR A 495 -16.37 -15.12 23.84
N LEU A 496 -15.89 -14.15 24.62
CA LEU A 496 -14.44 -13.93 24.78
C LEU A 496 -13.79 -15.15 25.46
N ILE A 497 -12.75 -15.71 24.84
CA ILE A 497 -11.98 -16.82 25.40
C ILE A 497 -10.88 -16.28 26.33
N ARG A 498 -10.12 -15.30 25.87
CA ARG A 498 -9.03 -14.66 26.63
C ARG A 498 -8.67 -13.31 26.05
N TRP A 499 -8.18 -12.42 26.89
CA TRP A 499 -7.61 -11.16 26.44
C TRP A 499 -6.20 -11.31 25.86
N THR A 500 -5.84 -10.39 24.98
CA THR A 500 -4.50 -10.23 24.40
C THR A 500 -4.21 -8.73 24.29
N LYS A 501 -3.10 -8.33 23.65
CA LYS A 501 -2.81 -6.92 23.32
C LYS A 501 -2.79 -5.98 24.55
N GLY A 502 -2.43 -6.51 25.72
CA GLY A 502 -2.33 -5.75 26.98
C GLY A 502 -3.66 -5.52 27.70
N PHE A 503 -4.78 -6.07 27.22
CA PHE A 503 -6.03 -6.08 27.97
C PHE A 503 -6.01 -7.18 29.04
N ASP A 504 -6.61 -6.89 30.19
CA ASP A 504 -6.77 -7.83 31.30
C ASP A 504 -8.01 -7.47 32.13
N ILE A 505 -9.20 -7.78 31.59
CA ILE A 505 -10.49 -7.55 32.25
C ILE A 505 -11.12 -8.91 32.51
N HIS A 506 -10.81 -9.53 33.65
CA HIS A 506 -11.29 -10.87 34.03
C HIS A 506 -12.81 -11.03 33.89
N ASP A 507 -13.58 -9.99 34.24
CA ASP A 507 -15.03 -9.99 34.15
C ASP A 507 -15.59 -10.18 32.72
N THR A 508 -14.78 -9.93 31.67
CA THR A 508 -15.25 -10.09 30.27
C THR A 508 -15.11 -11.53 29.76
N ILE A 509 -14.20 -12.32 30.34
CA ILE A 509 -13.93 -13.69 29.89
C ILE A 509 -15.20 -14.53 30.07
N GLY A 510 -15.59 -15.28 29.04
CA GLY A 510 -16.81 -16.08 29.06
C GLY A 510 -18.11 -15.30 28.81
N LYS A 511 -18.04 -14.00 28.49
CA LYS A 511 -19.22 -13.19 28.12
C LYS A 511 -19.30 -12.88 26.63
N ASP A 512 -20.53 -12.71 26.13
CA ASP A 512 -20.80 -12.29 24.76
C ASP A 512 -20.49 -10.79 24.58
N VAL A 513 -19.44 -10.50 23.80
CA VAL A 513 -18.93 -9.14 23.62
C VAL A 513 -19.85 -8.26 22.78
N CYS A 514 -20.64 -8.85 21.89
CA CYS A 514 -21.66 -8.13 21.13
C CYS A 514 -22.78 -7.67 22.06
N ALA A 515 -23.25 -8.54 22.95
CA ALA A 515 -24.27 -8.21 23.94
C ALA A 515 -23.79 -7.15 24.94
N LEU A 516 -22.51 -7.20 25.36
CA LEU A 516 -21.91 -6.18 26.23
C LEU A 516 -21.92 -4.80 25.55
N LEU A 517 -21.52 -4.72 24.28
CA LEU A 517 -21.54 -3.45 23.54
C LEU A 517 -22.97 -2.97 23.30
N GLN A 518 -23.89 -3.86 22.87
CA GLN A 518 -25.28 -3.51 22.61
C GLN A 518 -25.96 -2.97 23.87
N THR A 519 -25.72 -3.57 25.04
CA THR A 519 -26.28 -3.12 26.33
C THR A 519 -25.92 -1.66 26.64
N GLU A 520 -24.68 -1.25 26.36
CA GLU A 520 -24.24 0.12 26.61
C GLU A 520 -24.75 1.10 25.54
N ILE A 521 -24.89 0.64 24.29
CA ILE A 521 -25.56 1.39 23.21
C ILE A 521 -27.04 1.65 23.56
N ASP A 522 -27.75 0.63 24.04
CA ASP A 522 -29.17 0.72 24.44
C ASP A 522 -29.36 1.61 25.66
N ARG A 523 -28.41 1.58 26.61
CA ARG A 523 -28.43 2.46 27.78
C ARG A 523 -28.33 3.93 27.40
N LEU A 524 -27.54 4.26 26.38
CA LEU A 524 -27.50 5.60 25.78
C LEU A 524 -28.69 5.83 24.81
N GLY A 525 -29.42 4.77 24.50
CA GLY A 525 -30.46 4.63 23.47
C GLY A 525 -30.12 5.35 22.17
N LEU A 526 -29.01 4.91 21.59
CA LEU A 526 -28.56 5.31 20.27
C LEU A 526 -29.29 4.48 19.19
N PRO A 527 -29.49 5.03 17.98
CA PRO A 527 -30.08 4.29 16.85
C PRO A 527 -29.06 3.34 16.19
N VAL A 528 -28.45 2.44 16.97
CA VAL A 528 -27.39 1.54 16.49
C VAL A 528 -27.65 0.12 16.98
N ARG A 529 -27.47 -0.84 16.08
CA ARG A 529 -27.56 -2.27 16.38
C ARG A 529 -26.26 -2.96 15.98
N VAL A 530 -25.66 -3.69 16.92
CA VAL A 530 -24.52 -4.58 16.68
C VAL A 530 -25.02 -5.77 15.87
N ALA A 531 -24.88 -5.66 14.55
CA ALA A 531 -25.40 -6.60 13.57
C ALA A 531 -24.44 -7.75 13.30
N ALA A 532 -23.13 -7.56 13.53
CA ALA A 532 -22.13 -8.60 13.32
C ALA A 532 -20.92 -8.45 14.24
N LEU A 533 -20.33 -9.58 14.61
CA LEU A 533 -19.00 -9.72 15.17
C LEU A 533 -18.03 -10.06 14.04
N VAL A 534 -16.88 -9.39 14.00
CA VAL A 534 -15.98 -9.45 12.87
C VAL A 534 -14.56 -9.72 13.35
N ASN A 535 -13.92 -10.73 12.74
CA ASN A 535 -12.48 -10.90 12.78
C ASN A 535 -11.84 -10.08 11.64
N ASP A 536 -10.66 -9.51 11.87
CA ASP A 536 -9.96 -8.67 10.91
C ASP A 536 -9.73 -9.37 9.56
N THR A 537 -9.35 -10.64 9.55
CA THR A 537 -9.10 -11.40 8.30
C THR A 537 -10.37 -11.63 7.48
N VAL A 538 -11.51 -11.86 8.15
CA VAL A 538 -12.83 -11.94 7.51
C VAL A 538 -13.17 -10.58 6.90
N GLY A 539 -12.91 -9.50 7.63
CA GLY A 539 -13.06 -8.14 7.12
C GLY A 539 -12.19 -7.86 5.90
N THR A 540 -10.93 -8.30 5.92
CA THR A 540 -9.98 -8.19 4.80
C THR A 540 -10.49 -8.90 3.55
N LEU A 541 -11.02 -10.13 3.68
CA LEU A 541 -11.67 -10.85 2.57
C LEU A 541 -12.83 -10.04 2.00
N MET A 542 -13.74 -9.58 2.86
CA MET A 542 -14.94 -8.86 2.45
C MET A 542 -14.63 -7.53 1.76
N ALA A 543 -13.69 -6.75 2.31
CA ALA A 543 -13.25 -5.49 1.74
C ALA A 543 -12.56 -5.70 0.39
N ARG A 544 -11.72 -6.74 0.26
CA ARG A 544 -11.13 -7.12 -1.02
C ARG A 544 -12.22 -7.46 -2.02
N SER A 545 -13.14 -8.36 -1.68
CA SER A 545 -14.15 -8.82 -2.64
C SER A 545 -15.06 -7.70 -3.15
N TYR A 546 -15.38 -6.72 -2.30
CA TYR A 546 -16.16 -5.55 -2.72
C TYR A 546 -15.40 -4.64 -3.70
N THR A 547 -14.07 -4.50 -3.54
CA THR A 547 -13.23 -3.57 -4.31
C THR A 547 -12.48 -4.22 -5.46
N SER A 548 -12.40 -5.55 -5.50
CA SER A 548 -11.66 -6.29 -6.51
C SER A 548 -12.29 -6.08 -7.89
N PRO A 549 -11.48 -5.90 -8.94
CA PRO A 549 -11.99 -5.77 -10.30
C PRO A 549 -12.54 -7.12 -10.79
N GLY A 550 -13.72 -7.10 -11.42
CA GLY A 550 -14.30 -8.28 -12.07
C GLY A 550 -15.54 -8.84 -11.37
N LYS A 551 -15.97 -10.03 -11.80
CA LYS A 551 -17.12 -10.77 -11.24
C LYS A 551 -16.69 -11.81 -10.20
N THR A 552 -15.38 -12.07 -10.09
CA THR A 552 -14.79 -13.14 -9.30
C THR A 552 -14.70 -12.73 -7.84
N GLY A 553 -15.39 -13.46 -6.96
CA GLY A 553 -15.33 -13.24 -5.51
C GLY A 553 -13.97 -13.60 -4.93
N THR A 554 -13.55 -12.89 -3.89
CA THR A 554 -12.29 -13.18 -3.19
C THR A 554 -12.41 -14.48 -2.40
N LEU A 555 -11.44 -15.38 -2.59
CA LEU A 555 -11.38 -16.67 -1.90
C LEU A 555 -10.83 -16.55 -0.48
N LEU A 556 -9.76 -15.77 -0.32
CA LEU A 556 -8.95 -15.72 0.91
C LEU A 556 -8.66 -14.26 1.27
N GLY A 557 -8.91 -13.90 2.52
CA GLY A 557 -8.37 -12.71 3.17
C GLY A 557 -7.26 -13.13 4.13
N ALA A 558 -6.03 -12.67 3.92
CA ALA A 558 -4.87 -13.03 4.73
C ALA A 558 -4.20 -11.79 5.34
N ILE A 559 -3.73 -11.93 6.57
CA ILE A 559 -2.93 -10.93 7.27
C ILE A 559 -1.50 -11.42 7.40
N PHE A 560 -0.56 -10.62 6.91
CA PHE A 560 0.89 -10.79 7.08
C PHE A 560 1.46 -9.49 7.69
N GLY A 561 1.36 -9.34 9.00
CA GLY A 561 1.72 -8.11 9.72
C GLY A 561 2.34 -8.42 11.07
N THR A 562 1.95 -7.68 12.13
CA THR A 562 2.37 -7.98 13.51
C THR A 562 2.01 -9.41 13.93
N GLY A 563 0.86 -9.91 13.50
CA GLY A 563 0.47 -11.31 13.58
C GLY A 563 0.29 -11.90 12.18
N THR A 564 -0.09 -13.16 12.10
CA THR A 564 -0.58 -13.76 10.86
C THR A 564 -1.81 -14.62 11.08
N ASN A 565 -2.79 -14.44 10.21
CA ASN A 565 -4.02 -15.21 10.20
C ASN A 565 -4.65 -15.14 8.80
N GLY A 566 -5.64 -15.96 8.52
CA GLY A 566 -6.44 -15.88 7.31
C GLY A 566 -7.86 -16.40 7.48
N ALA A 567 -8.76 -15.85 6.68
CA ALA A 567 -10.13 -16.31 6.54
C ALA A 567 -10.42 -16.60 5.08
N TYR A 568 -11.16 -17.67 4.81
CA TYR A 568 -11.42 -18.11 3.44
C TYR A 568 -12.85 -18.63 3.27
N VAL A 569 -13.33 -18.66 2.02
CA VAL A 569 -14.65 -19.19 1.68
C VAL A 569 -14.58 -20.73 1.59
N GLU A 570 -15.37 -21.42 2.40
CA GLU A 570 -15.48 -22.88 2.43
C GLU A 570 -16.91 -23.32 2.16
N LYS A 571 -17.07 -24.54 1.62
CA LYS A 571 -18.38 -25.16 1.46
C LYS A 571 -18.93 -25.64 2.80
N LEU A 572 -20.22 -25.36 3.04
CA LEU A 572 -20.89 -25.71 4.30
C LEU A 572 -20.91 -27.22 4.58
N ASP A 573 -20.91 -28.06 3.54
CA ASP A 573 -20.88 -29.52 3.67
C ASP A 573 -19.57 -30.05 4.27
N LYS A 574 -18.45 -29.33 4.11
CA LYS A 574 -17.16 -29.67 4.74
C LYS A 574 -17.10 -29.29 6.22
N VAL A 575 -17.90 -28.33 6.69
CA VAL A 575 -17.86 -27.82 8.07
C VAL A 575 -18.64 -28.71 9.03
N THR A 576 -18.25 -29.98 9.14
CA THR A 576 -19.02 -31.01 9.85
C THR A 576 -19.12 -30.79 11.36
N LYS A 577 -18.21 -30.02 11.96
CA LYS A 577 -18.23 -29.71 13.41
C LYS A 577 -19.38 -28.83 13.89
N LEU A 578 -20.10 -28.16 12.99
CA LEU A 578 -21.30 -27.39 13.34
C LEU A 578 -22.46 -28.30 13.78
N GLY A 579 -22.41 -29.59 13.41
CA GLY A 579 -23.45 -30.56 13.75
C GLY A 579 -24.74 -30.38 12.94
N LYS A 580 -25.61 -31.39 12.97
CA LYS A 580 -26.93 -31.33 12.32
C LYS A 580 -27.86 -30.46 13.16
N GLY A 581 -28.27 -29.31 12.64
CA GLY A 581 -29.23 -28.40 13.30
C GLY A 581 -28.66 -27.03 13.73
N ALA A 582 -27.45 -26.67 13.31
CA ALA A 582 -26.95 -25.31 13.48
C ALA A 582 -27.83 -24.30 12.71
N ASP A 583 -28.18 -23.20 13.36
CA ASP A 583 -28.93 -22.09 12.77
C ASP A 583 -28.02 -21.25 11.86
N VAL A 584 -27.82 -21.75 10.64
CA VAL A 584 -26.95 -21.18 9.62
C VAL A 584 -27.75 -20.95 8.35
N ASP A 585 -27.56 -19.77 7.74
CA ASP A 585 -28.11 -19.49 6.42
C ASP A 585 -27.40 -20.35 5.36
N ASN A 586 -28.12 -21.35 4.84
CA ASN A 586 -27.60 -22.26 3.82
C ASN A 586 -27.88 -21.78 2.38
N SER A 587 -28.30 -20.52 2.18
CA SER A 587 -28.73 -19.99 0.88
C SER A 587 -27.67 -20.07 -0.23
N THR A 588 -26.40 -19.90 0.12
CA THR A 588 -25.26 -19.93 -0.81
C THR A 588 -24.57 -21.30 -0.85
N GLY A 589 -24.75 -22.14 0.18
CA GLY A 589 -23.96 -23.35 0.37
C GLY A 589 -22.52 -23.10 0.85
N GLU A 590 -22.14 -21.86 1.12
CA GLU A 590 -20.78 -21.46 1.50
C GLU A 590 -20.78 -20.68 2.84
N MET A 591 -19.66 -20.71 3.55
CA MET A 591 -19.40 -19.91 4.74
C MET A 591 -17.94 -19.48 4.77
N ILE A 592 -17.69 -18.25 5.22
CA ILE A 592 -16.33 -17.81 5.53
C ILE A 592 -15.86 -18.49 6.83
N ILE A 593 -14.70 -19.13 6.78
CA ILE A 593 -14.04 -19.74 7.92
C ILE A 593 -12.84 -18.89 8.31
N ASN A 594 -12.76 -18.52 9.59
CA ASN A 594 -11.55 -17.91 10.16
C ASN A 594 -10.61 -19.05 10.59
N SER A 595 -9.51 -19.24 9.88
CA SER A 595 -8.62 -20.40 10.09
C SER A 595 -7.96 -20.41 11.47
N GLU A 596 -7.66 -19.22 12.03
CA GLU A 596 -6.75 -19.05 13.16
C GLU A 596 -5.43 -19.81 12.95
N TRP A 597 -4.89 -19.74 11.73
CA TRP A 597 -3.76 -20.56 11.29
C TRP A 597 -2.44 -20.27 12.00
N GLY A 598 -2.35 -19.23 12.82
CA GLY A 598 -1.13 -18.93 13.59
C GLY A 598 -0.69 -20.09 14.49
N SER A 599 -1.65 -20.95 14.85
CA SER A 599 -1.51 -22.18 15.63
C SER A 599 -1.05 -23.40 14.85
N PHE A 600 -0.98 -23.33 13.50
CA PHE A 600 -0.60 -24.45 12.64
C PHE A 600 0.69 -25.12 13.12
N ASP A 601 0.66 -26.45 13.18
CA ASP A 601 1.79 -27.31 13.51
C ASP A 601 2.50 -26.92 14.82
N ASN A 602 1.73 -26.64 15.88
CA ASN A 602 2.27 -26.40 17.24
C ASN A 602 3.16 -27.55 17.76
N HIS A 603 3.01 -28.75 17.19
CA HIS A 603 3.77 -29.94 17.54
C HIS A 603 5.05 -30.12 16.69
N LEU A 604 5.35 -29.19 15.77
CA LEU A 604 6.58 -29.11 14.97
C LEU A 604 6.89 -30.37 14.15
N SER A 605 5.89 -30.91 13.46
CA SER A 605 6.07 -32.04 12.54
C SER A 605 6.72 -31.64 11.20
N VAL A 606 6.45 -30.42 10.72
CA VAL A 606 6.88 -29.94 9.40
C VAL A 606 7.49 -28.54 9.44
N LEU A 607 7.16 -27.72 10.43
CA LEU A 607 7.72 -26.38 10.56
C LEU A 607 9.23 -26.43 10.84
N PRO A 608 10.00 -25.51 10.23
CA PRO A 608 11.43 -25.42 10.52
C PRO A 608 11.63 -24.99 11.97
N ASP A 609 12.57 -25.62 12.66
CA ASP A 609 12.89 -25.31 14.05
C ASP A 609 14.39 -25.07 14.23
N THR A 610 14.78 -23.79 14.20
CA THR A 610 16.17 -23.39 14.45
C THR A 610 16.39 -23.18 15.95
N PRO A 611 17.65 -23.16 16.42
CA PRO A 611 17.95 -22.80 17.81
C PRO A 611 17.38 -21.43 18.22
N TYR A 612 17.23 -20.52 17.27
CA TYR A 612 16.66 -19.18 17.49
C TYR A 612 15.15 -19.21 17.65
N ASP A 613 14.45 -20.04 16.87
CA ASP A 613 13.01 -20.23 17.00
C ASP A 613 12.68 -20.91 18.34
N HIS A 614 13.42 -21.96 18.70
CA HIS A 614 13.25 -22.69 19.97
C HIS A 614 13.46 -21.77 21.18
N SER A 615 14.54 -20.97 21.19
CA SER A 615 14.79 -20.05 22.31
C SER A 615 13.80 -18.88 22.37
N LEU A 616 13.36 -18.37 21.22
CA LEU A 616 12.29 -17.36 21.17
C LEU A 616 10.98 -17.91 21.74
N ASP A 617 10.60 -19.13 21.36
CA ASP A 617 9.39 -19.78 21.85
C ASP A 617 9.42 -19.99 23.36
N ALA A 618 10.52 -20.53 23.88
CA ALA A 618 10.72 -20.81 25.30
C ALA A 618 10.62 -19.56 26.19
N GLU A 619 11.05 -18.39 25.68
CA GLU A 619 10.98 -17.11 26.37
C GLU A 619 9.75 -16.26 26.00
N SER A 620 8.86 -16.80 25.17
CA SER A 620 7.63 -16.11 24.80
C SER A 620 6.59 -16.18 25.92
N ASN A 621 5.58 -15.31 25.86
CA ASN A 621 4.46 -15.34 26.83
C ASN A 621 3.65 -16.64 26.76
N ASN A 622 3.78 -17.40 25.68
CA ASN A 622 2.99 -18.58 25.41
C ASN A 622 3.86 -19.66 24.74
N PRO A 623 4.76 -20.34 25.47
CA PRO A 623 5.62 -21.38 24.90
C PRO A 623 4.81 -22.56 24.32
N GLY A 624 5.28 -23.11 23.20
CA GLY A 624 4.68 -24.27 22.54
C GLY A 624 3.35 -24.01 21.80
N ILE A 625 2.90 -22.75 21.69
CA ILE A 625 1.72 -22.39 20.90
C ILE A 625 2.01 -21.23 19.95
N GLN A 626 1.18 -21.08 18.92
CA GLN A 626 1.34 -20.09 17.85
C GLN A 626 2.64 -20.29 17.06
N MET A 627 3.02 -21.55 16.82
CA MET A 627 4.33 -21.88 16.24
C MET A 627 4.48 -21.38 14.81
N PHE A 628 3.43 -21.43 14.00
CA PHE A 628 3.43 -20.86 12.65
C PHE A 628 3.56 -19.34 12.68
N GLU A 629 2.80 -18.66 13.55
CA GLU A 629 2.85 -17.21 13.68
C GLU A 629 4.23 -16.71 14.10
N LYS A 630 4.88 -17.40 15.04
CA LYS A 630 6.24 -17.08 15.50
C LYS A 630 7.31 -17.11 14.41
N ARG A 631 7.06 -17.82 13.31
CA ARG A 631 8.00 -17.98 12.18
C ARG A 631 7.73 -17.04 11.00
N ILE A 632 6.57 -16.37 10.99
CA ILE A 632 6.13 -15.49 9.90
C ILE A 632 6.02 -14.04 10.36
N SER A 633 5.41 -13.79 11.52
CA SER A 633 4.87 -12.46 11.80
C SER A 633 5.95 -11.45 12.15
N GLY A 634 5.70 -10.19 11.80
CA GLY A 634 6.59 -9.07 12.04
C GLY A 634 6.80 -8.74 13.52
N MET A 635 6.08 -9.38 14.45
CA MET A 635 6.40 -9.30 15.88
C MET A 635 7.67 -10.08 16.22
N PHE A 636 7.96 -11.18 15.50
CA PHE A 636 8.99 -12.15 15.89
C PHE A 636 10.24 -12.12 15.01
N LEU A 637 10.14 -11.72 13.74
CA LEU A 637 11.29 -11.77 12.81
C LEU A 637 12.50 -10.95 13.29
N GLY A 638 12.25 -9.78 13.90
CA GLY A 638 13.30 -8.97 14.53
C GLY A 638 14.01 -9.68 15.69
N GLU A 639 13.24 -10.34 16.57
CA GLU A 639 13.81 -11.08 17.71
C GLU A 639 14.58 -12.33 17.26
N ILE A 640 14.13 -13.00 16.18
CA ILE A 640 14.87 -14.10 15.56
C ILE A 640 16.23 -13.61 15.03
N LEU A 641 16.25 -12.48 14.30
CA LEU A 641 17.50 -11.89 13.82
C LEU A 641 18.40 -11.50 15.00
N ARG A 642 17.86 -10.87 16.04
CA ARG A 642 18.62 -10.49 17.24
C ARG A 642 19.34 -11.67 17.86
N ARG A 643 18.64 -12.81 18.02
CA ARG A 643 19.19 -14.05 18.59
C ARG A 643 20.29 -14.63 17.71
N ALA A 644 20.08 -14.65 16.40
CA ALA A 644 21.08 -15.11 15.43
C ALA A 644 22.34 -14.23 15.40
N LEU A 645 22.19 -12.91 15.53
CA LEU A 645 23.34 -12.01 15.64
C LEU A 645 24.05 -12.17 16.98
N MET A 646 23.32 -12.28 18.08
CA MET A 646 23.91 -12.50 19.41
C MET A 646 24.71 -13.80 19.50
N SER A 647 24.23 -14.90 18.90
CA SER A 647 24.99 -16.16 18.88
C SER A 647 26.31 -16.02 18.13
N LEU A 648 26.36 -15.22 17.06
CA LEU A 648 27.60 -14.93 16.33
C LEU A 648 28.53 -13.98 17.10
N VAL A 649 27.98 -12.99 17.82
CA VAL A 649 28.77 -12.08 18.67
C VAL A 649 29.39 -12.80 19.88
N ASP A 650 28.68 -13.79 20.43
CA ASP A 650 29.16 -14.57 21.58
C ASP A 650 30.20 -15.63 21.19
N ASP A 651 30.19 -16.11 19.95
CA ASP A 651 31.20 -17.01 19.38
C ASP A 651 32.51 -16.26 19.06
N LYS A 652 33.53 -16.42 19.92
CA LYS A 652 34.84 -15.78 19.75
C LYS A 652 35.59 -16.18 18.48
N SER A 653 35.18 -17.24 17.78
CA SER A 653 35.77 -17.64 16.50
C SER A 653 35.20 -16.84 15.32
N VAL A 654 34.07 -16.15 15.50
CA VAL A 654 33.39 -15.38 14.45
C VAL A 654 33.70 -13.89 14.62
N PRO A 655 34.27 -13.23 13.60
CA PRO A 655 34.68 -11.84 13.73
C PRO A 655 33.55 -10.86 13.34
N LEU A 656 32.35 -11.05 13.91
CA LEU A 656 31.19 -10.16 13.70
C LEU A 656 31.23 -9.01 14.72
N PHE A 657 31.17 -7.77 14.24
CA PHE A 657 31.25 -6.55 15.06
C PHE A 657 32.48 -6.50 15.99
N SER A 658 33.57 -7.15 15.59
CA SER A 658 34.78 -7.28 16.41
C SER A 658 36.02 -6.97 15.59
N ASP A 659 36.78 -5.94 15.96
CA ASP A 659 38.10 -5.68 15.43
C ASP A 659 39.16 -5.54 16.53
N GLU A 660 40.38 -5.95 16.24
CA GLU A 660 41.48 -5.82 17.20
C GLU A 660 42.06 -4.40 17.19
N HIS A 661 42.07 -3.77 16.01
CA HIS A 661 42.62 -2.43 15.81
C HIS A 661 41.92 -1.74 14.63
N SER A 662 41.94 -0.41 14.62
CA SER A 662 41.25 0.43 13.62
C SER A 662 41.71 0.22 12.17
N ASN A 663 42.91 -0.34 11.94
CA ASN A 663 43.41 -0.62 10.59
C ASN A 663 42.77 -1.86 9.93
N GLN A 664 42.04 -2.68 10.68
CA GLN A 664 41.36 -3.88 10.18
C GLN A 664 39.93 -3.61 9.67
N ASN A 665 39.46 -2.37 9.80
CA ASN A 665 38.10 -1.95 9.46
C ASN A 665 38.13 -0.87 8.36
N ASP A 666 37.13 -0.85 7.48
CA ASP A 666 37.00 0.11 6.38
C ASP A 666 36.70 1.54 6.86
N VAL A 667 36.31 1.72 8.13
CA VAL A 667 36.05 3.04 8.76
C VAL A 667 37.28 3.66 9.44
N HIS A 668 38.41 2.95 9.51
CA HIS A 668 39.58 3.37 10.30
C HIS A 668 39.24 3.70 11.78
N SER A 669 38.26 3.00 12.34
CA SER A 669 37.84 3.04 13.76
C SER A 669 37.56 1.63 14.23
N THR A 670 37.69 1.38 15.53
CA THR A 670 37.28 0.10 16.13
C THR A 670 35.77 0.00 16.25
N THR A 671 35.20 -1.13 15.84
CA THR A 671 33.77 -1.46 16.00
C THR A 671 33.47 -1.69 17.47
N ASN A 672 32.39 -1.08 17.96
CA ASN A 672 31.98 -1.24 19.35
C ASN A 672 30.46 -1.33 19.47
N ILE A 673 30.00 -2.33 20.23
CA ILE A 673 28.61 -2.50 20.63
C ILE A 673 28.43 -1.84 22.01
N ASP A 674 27.58 -0.82 22.10
CA ASP A 674 27.27 -0.18 23.38
C ASP A 674 26.80 -1.22 24.42
N SER A 675 27.24 -1.00 25.67
CA SER A 675 26.75 -1.73 26.84
C SER A 675 25.22 -1.74 26.94
N ASP A 676 24.58 -0.63 26.55
CA ASP A 676 23.13 -0.45 26.60
C ASP A 676 22.42 -0.73 25.26
N SER A 677 23.15 -1.29 24.29
CA SER A 677 22.65 -1.59 22.94
C SER A 677 21.33 -2.39 22.98
N PRO A 678 20.32 -2.00 22.19
CA PRO A 678 19.11 -2.78 22.01
C PRO A 678 19.36 -4.22 21.53
N LEU A 679 20.49 -4.51 20.86
CA LEU A 679 20.86 -5.87 20.45
C LEU A 679 20.94 -6.84 21.65
N ARG A 680 21.34 -6.33 22.83
CA ARG A 680 21.47 -7.10 24.08
C ARG A 680 20.15 -7.24 24.84
N LYS A 681 19.10 -6.51 24.44
CA LYS A 681 17.80 -6.46 25.11
C LYS A 681 16.81 -7.32 24.33
N GLN A 682 16.09 -8.21 25.01
CA GLN A 682 15.00 -8.95 24.40
C GLN A 682 14.00 -7.97 23.75
N TRP A 683 13.56 -8.25 22.52
CA TRP A 683 12.70 -7.38 21.71
C TRP A 683 13.33 -6.03 21.33
N GLY A 684 14.64 -5.87 21.52
CA GLY A 684 15.35 -4.64 21.18
C GLY A 684 15.62 -4.46 19.69
N LEU A 685 15.34 -5.47 18.86
CA LEU A 685 15.40 -5.40 17.40
C LEU A 685 14.03 -5.78 16.82
N ASP A 686 13.49 -4.89 16.00
CA ASP A 686 12.19 -5.10 15.35
C ASP A 686 12.33 -5.41 13.85
N THR A 687 11.22 -5.83 13.24
CA THR A 687 11.19 -6.26 11.84
C THR A 687 11.46 -5.13 10.84
N SER A 688 11.34 -3.86 11.23
CA SER A 688 11.69 -2.74 10.34
C SER A 688 13.16 -2.77 9.95
N PHE A 689 14.04 -3.25 10.83
CA PHE A 689 15.46 -3.39 10.51
C PHE A 689 15.71 -4.42 9.43
N LEU A 690 15.00 -5.56 9.43
CA LEU A 690 15.10 -6.54 8.35
C LEU A 690 14.68 -5.91 7.00
N SER A 691 13.60 -5.10 6.99
CA SER A 691 13.16 -4.38 5.80
C SER A 691 14.19 -3.35 5.32
N ILE A 692 14.78 -2.58 6.24
CA ILE A 692 15.82 -1.59 5.94
C ILE A 692 17.03 -2.29 5.30
N THR A 693 17.53 -3.34 5.94
CA THR A 693 18.72 -4.05 5.48
C THR A 693 18.47 -4.79 4.16
N SER A 694 17.29 -5.40 3.98
CA SER A 694 16.94 -6.04 2.71
C SER A 694 16.74 -5.04 1.57
N GLY A 695 16.30 -3.82 1.87
CA GLY A 695 16.10 -2.74 0.89
C GLY A 695 17.36 -1.89 0.62
N ASP A 696 18.43 -2.09 1.38
CA ASP A 696 19.65 -1.29 1.27
C ASP A 696 20.45 -1.65 0.01
N SER A 697 20.37 -0.75 -0.97
CA SER A 697 21.12 -0.80 -2.23
C SER A 697 22.28 0.21 -2.26
N SER A 698 22.58 0.87 -1.12
CA SER A 698 23.66 1.84 -1.05
C SER A 698 25.03 1.16 -1.11
N ALA A 699 26.03 1.89 -1.63
CA ALA A 699 27.39 1.40 -1.70
C ALA A 699 27.94 1.08 -0.29
N GLY A 700 28.42 -0.14 -0.10
CA GLY A 700 28.94 -0.61 1.19
C GLY A 700 27.89 -0.69 2.30
N LEU A 701 26.60 -0.78 1.95
CA LEU A 701 25.47 -0.91 2.89
C LEU A 701 25.41 0.22 3.93
N LYS A 702 25.62 1.45 3.45
CA LYS A 702 25.69 2.65 4.29
C LYS A 702 24.43 2.86 5.12
N VAL A 703 23.24 2.60 4.58
CA VAL A 703 21.98 2.77 5.32
C VAL A 703 21.93 1.77 6.49
N THR A 704 22.24 0.51 6.22
CA THR A 704 22.31 -0.55 7.24
C THR A 704 23.29 -0.19 8.34
N ARG A 705 24.51 0.26 7.98
CA ARG A 705 25.55 0.67 8.93
C ARG A 705 25.14 1.87 9.77
N GLN A 706 24.50 2.86 9.15
CA GLN A 706 24.00 4.04 9.85
C GLN A 706 22.87 3.70 10.82
N THR A 707 21.99 2.75 10.46
CA THR A 707 20.96 2.24 11.35
C THR A 707 21.56 1.41 12.50
N LEU A 708 22.55 0.56 12.22
CA LEU A 708 23.32 -0.17 13.25
C LEU A 708 23.92 0.79 14.29
N ASP A 709 24.48 1.92 13.84
CA ASP A 709 25.05 2.94 14.73
C ASP A 709 23.95 3.70 15.51
N ASN A 710 23.04 4.37 14.79
CA ASN A 710 22.07 5.30 15.39
C ASN A 710 21.04 4.60 16.29
N ASP A 711 20.51 3.46 15.84
CA ASP A 711 19.34 2.84 16.44
C ASP A 711 19.73 1.67 17.33
N TYR A 712 20.87 1.01 17.04
CA TYR A 712 21.34 -0.17 17.76
C TYR A 712 22.63 0.03 18.56
N GLY A 713 23.26 1.21 18.49
CA GLY A 713 24.48 1.51 19.26
C GLY A 713 25.68 0.65 18.84
N ILE A 714 25.73 0.22 17.58
CA ILE A 714 26.81 -0.57 16.99
C ILE A 714 27.64 0.37 16.11
N SER A 715 28.53 1.09 16.78
CA SER A 715 29.37 2.11 16.15
C SER A 715 30.45 1.50 15.26
N ALA A 716 30.76 2.16 14.14
CA ALA A 716 31.79 1.76 13.18
C ALA A 716 31.67 0.30 12.68
N ALA A 717 30.46 -0.21 12.45
CA ALA A 717 30.25 -1.49 11.76
C ALA A 717 30.84 -1.43 10.34
N SER A 718 31.53 -2.48 9.93
CA SER A 718 32.16 -2.55 8.59
C SER A 718 31.13 -2.86 7.49
N ALA A 719 31.53 -2.72 6.23
CA ALA A 719 30.68 -3.16 5.11
C ALA A 719 30.46 -4.69 5.13
N GLU A 720 31.45 -5.46 5.57
CA GLU A 720 31.39 -6.92 5.74
C GLU A 720 30.43 -7.32 6.88
N ASP A 721 30.43 -6.58 8.00
CA ASP A 721 29.48 -6.78 9.10
C ASP A 721 28.04 -6.54 8.62
N ALA A 722 27.81 -5.41 7.94
CA ALA A 722 26.51 -5.08 7.39
C ALA A 722 26.03 -6.10 6.36
N GLU A 723 26.95 -6.67 5.58
CA GLU A 723 26.65 -7.73 4.63
C GLU A 723 26.22 -9.02 5.35
N ALA A 724 26.90 -9.37 6.45
CA ALA A 724 26.56 -10.56 7.23
C ALA A 724 25.16 -10.43 7.84
N VAL A 725 24.85 -9.25 8.39
CA VAL A 725 23.51 -8.93 8.89
C VAL A 725 22.48 -9.03 7.77
N ARG A 726 22.77 -8.46 6.59
CA ARG A 726 21.86 -8.52 5.44
C ARG A 726 21.58 -9.93 4.97
N LEU A 727 22.60 -10.78 4.89
CA LEU A 727 22.46 -12.15 4.45
C LEU A 727 21.51 -12.94 5.38
N ILE A 728 21.69 -12.81 6.69
CA ILE A 728 20.84 -13.49 7.69
C ILE A 728 19.43 -12.91 7.68
N ALA A 729 19.30 -11.58 7.67
CA ALA A 729 18.01 -10.89 7.62
C ALA A 729 17.18 -11.27 6.38
N ALA A 730 17.82 -11.37 5.22
CA ALA A 730 17.18 -11.78 3.97
C ALA A 730 16.75 -13.26 4.02
N ALA A 731 17.55 -14.14 4.62
CA ALA A 731 17.18 -15.55 4.79
C ALA A 731 15.95 -15.71 5.70
N ILE A 732 15.89 -14.98 6.82
CA ILE A 732 14.74 -14.96 7.74
C ILE A 732 13.47 -14.46 7.03
N GLY A 733 13.56 -13.33 6.32
CA GLY A 733 12.41 -12.76 5.60
C GLY A 733 11.93 -13.64 4.44
N LYS A 734 12.86 -14.24 3.68
CA LYS A 734 12.52 -15.19 2.62
C LYS A 734 11.83 -16.43 3.20
N ARG A 735 12.33 -16.98 4.32
CA ARG A 735 11.67 -18.09 5.04
C ARG A 735 10.23 -17.74 5.41
N ALA A 736 10.02 -16.57 6.02
CA ALA A 736 8.69 -16.10 6.42
C ALA A 736 7.73 -16.02 5.22
N ALA A 737 8.17 -15.45 4.10
CA ALA A 737 7.35 -15.37 2.88
C ALA A 737 7.04 -16.74 2.27
N ARG A 738 8.00 -17.68 2.27
CA ARG A 738 7.78 -19.05 1.76
C ARG A 738 6.82 -19.83 2.67
N LEU A 739 6.87 -19.62 3.98
CA LEU A 739 5.86 -20.15 4.91
C LEU A 739 4.48 -19.52 4.68
N SER A 740 4.39 -18.22 4.38
CA SER A 740 3.11 -17.59 3.98
C SER A 740 2.50 -18.22 2.73
N ALA A 741 3.33 -18.65 1.77
CA ALA A 741 2.88 -19.37 0.59
C ALA A 741 2.24 -20.72 0.90
N VAL A 742 2.69 -21.43 1.95
CA VAL A 742 2.09 -22.69 2.41
C VAL A 742 0.61 -22.51 2.73
N ALA A 743 0.27 -21.48 3.51
CA ALA A 743 -1.11 -21.20 3.92
C ALA A 743 -2.00 -20.82 2.72
N ILE A 744 -1.50 -19.96 1.82
CA ILE A 744 -2.23 -19.56 0.61
C ILE A 744 -2.48 -20.79 -0.28
N ALA A 745 -1.44 -21.58 -0.52
CA ALA A 745 -1.53 -22.76 -1.38
C ALA A 745 -2.48 -23.82 -0.82
N ALA A 746 -2.40 -24.11 0.47
CA ALA A 746 -3.27 -25.08 1.13
C ALA A 746 -4.75 -24.71 0.99
N VAL A 747 -5.10 -23.44 1.20
CA VAL A 747 -6.48 -22.94 0.99
C VAL A 747 -6.91 -23.10 -0.47
N VAL A 748 -6.08 -22.67 -1.41
CA VAL A 748 -6.39 -22.72 -2.84
C VAL A 748 -6.59 -24.15 -3.33
N ILE A 749 -5.74 -25.09 -2.87
CA ILE A 749 -5.81 -26.51 -3.22
C ILE A 749 -7.02 -27.17 -2.54
N SER A 750 -7.18 -27.01 -1.22
CA SER A 750 -8.25 -27.68 -0.46
C SER A 750 -9.65 -27.27 -0.93
N THR A 751 -9.83 -25.99 -1.32
CA THR A 751 -11.11 -25.48 -1.82
C THR A 751 -11.39 -25.88 -3.27
N GLY A 752 -10.40 -26.41 -4.00
CA GLY A 752 -10.52 -26.81 -5.39
C GLY A 752 -10.76 -25.65 -6.36
N LYS A 753 -10.53 -24.40 -5.95
CA LYS A 753 -10.84 -23.20 -6.76
C LYS A 753 -9.92 -23.04 -7.97
N LEU A 754 -8.79 -23.74 -8.00
CA LEU A 754 -7.84 -23.71 -9.10
C LEU A 754 -8.21 -24.69 -10.24
N GLY A 755 -9.22 -25.55 -10.07
CA GLY A 755 -9.69 -26.53 -11.07
C GLY A 755 -8.66 -27.63 -11.43
N ASP A 756 -9.12 -28.73 -12.04
CA ASP A 756 -8.21 -29.73 -12.63
C ASP A 756 -7.55 -29.16 -13.89
N PRO A 757 -6.26 -29.44 -14.16
CA PRO A 757 -5.56 -28.98 -15.35
C PRO A 757 -6.04 -29.74 -16.61
N GLN A 758 -7.27 -29.53 -17.07
CA GLN A 758 -7.80 -30.18 -18.28
C GLN A 758 -7.78 -29.32 -19.55
N ASP A 759 -7.53 -28.01 -19.46
CA ASP A 759 -7.43 -27.14 -20.65
C ASP A 759 -5.99 -26.75 -21.04
N ILE A 760 -4.99 -27.51 -20.57
CA ILE A 760 -3.56 -27.30 -20.94
C ILE A 760 -3.21 -28.06 -22.23
N ALA A 761 -4.05 -27.92 -23.25
CA ALA A 761 -3.74 -28.39 -24.58
C ALA A 761 -4.24 -27.38 -25.61
N THR A 762 -3.64 -26.19 -25.60
CA THR A 762 -3.33 -25.29 -26.74
C THR A 762 -3.60 -23.83 -26.38
N THR A 763 -2.61 -23.13 -25.82
CA THR A 763 -2.25 -21.75 -26.20
C THR A 763 -1.11 -21.26 -25.33
N SER A 764 0.09 -21.26 -25.89
CA SER A 764 1.31 -20.80 -25.24
C SER A 764 1.44 -19.27 -25.16
N ASN A 765 0.35 -18.47 -25.23
CA ASN A 765 0.39 -16.99 -25.23
C ASN A 765 -1.00 -16.30 -25.13
N THR A 766 -1.88 -16.67 -24.20
CA THR A 766 -3.20 -15.99 -24.06
C THR A 766 -3.51 -15.60 -22.63
N GLU A 767 -4.08 -14.41 -22.48
CA GLU A 767 -4.53 -13.75 -21.25
C GLU A 767 -5.34 -14.70 -20.36
N VAL A 768 -5.12 -14.65 -19.04
CA VAL A 768 -5.92 -15.41 -18.06
C VAL A 768 -7.34 -14.86 -18.10
N ASN A 769 -8.33 -15.73 -18.34
CA ASN A 769 -9.73 -15.34 -18.27
C ASN A 769 -10.08 -14.90 -16.83
N GLU A 770 -10.74 -13.74 -16.66
CA GLU A 770 -11.12 -13.20 -15.34
C GLU A 770 -12.00 -14.16 -14.53
N ASP A 771 -12.77 -15.02 -15.21
CA ASP A 771 -13.61 -16.03 -14.56
C ASP A 771 -12.80 -17.18 -13.93
N ASP A 772 -11.53 -17.36 -14.33
CA ASP A 772 -10.61 -18.41 -13.84
C ASP A 772 -9.61 -17.90 -12.79
N VAL A 773 -9.74 -16.62 -12.38
CA VAL A 773 -8.83 -15.98 -11.41
C VAL A 773 -9.23 -16.34 -9.98
N VAL A 774 -8.25 -16.79 -9.19
CA VAL A 774 -8.40 -16.95 -7.75
C VAL A 774 -7.91 -15.68 -7.06
N ASP A 775 -8.84 -14.85 -6.59
CA ASP A 775 -8.51 -13.59 -5.95
C ASP A 775 -8.23 -13.78 -4.45
N VAL A 776 -7.10 -13.24 -4.00
CA VAL A 776 -6.61 -13.30 -2.62
C VAL A 776 -6.37 -11.87 -2.13
N GLY A 777 -7.11 -11.47 -1.10
CA GLY A 777 -6.91 -10.22 -0.39
C GLY A 777 -5.84 -10.36 0.67
N VAL A 778 -4.80 -9.53 0.63
CA VAL A 778 -3.75 -9.51 1.65
C VAL A 778 -3.67 -8.14 2.32
N ASP A 779 -3.40 -8.12 3.62
CA ASP A 779 -3.14 -6.89 4.39
C ASP A 779 -2.03 -7.17 5.43
N GLY A 780 -1.47 -6.13 6.01
CA GLY A 780 -0.42 -6.22 7.02
C GLY A 780 0.95 -5.71 6.56
N SER A 781 1.75 -5.32 7.55
CA SER A 781 3.00 -4.58 7.33
C SER A 781 4.08 -5.36 6.58
N LEU A 782 4.08 -6.71 6.61
CA LEU A 782 5.09 -7.49 5.88
C LEU A 782 4.83 -7.43 4.39
N VAL A 783 3.60 -7.74 3.96
CA VAL A 783 3.27 -7.76 2.54
C VAL A 783 3.27 -6.35 1.93
N GLU A 784 2.98 -5.32 2.73
CA GLU A 784 2.97 -3.93 2.26
C GLU A 784 4.35 -3.27 2.23
N PHE A 785 5.23 -3.57 3.20
CA PHE A 785 6.49 -2.82 3.38
C PHE A 785 7.76 -3.66 3.34
N TYR A 786 7.71 -4.98 3.50
CA TYR A 786 8.91 -5.81 3.41
C TYR A 786 9.32 -6.00 1.94
N PRO A 787 10.57 -5.66 1.55
CA PRO A 787 10.99 -5.75 0.16
C PRO A 787 10.83 -7.17 -0.43
N ASN A 788 10.20 -7.27 -1.60
CA ASN A 788 10.00 -8.50 -2.36
C ASN A 788 9.20 -9.61 -1.65
N PHE A 789 8.48 -9.31 -0.55
CA PHE A 789 7.75 -10.33 0.20
C PHE A 789 6.73 -11.09 -0.65
N GLU A 790 5.95 -10.37 -1.48
CA GLU A 790 5.01 -10.99 -2.43
C GLU A 790 5.73 -11.84 -3.49
N GLU A 791 6.87 -11.40 -4.02
CA GLU A 791 7.61 -12.20 -5.02
C GLU A 791 8.15 -13.49 -4.41
N TYR A 792 8.60 -13.48 -3.15
CA TYR A 792 9.02 -14.71 -2.46
C TYR A 792 7.84 -15.67 -2.19
N ILE A 793 6.65 -15.14 -1.92
CA ILE A 793 5.42 -15.95 -1.87
C ILE A 793 5.20 -16.59 -3.25
N ARG A 794 5.22 -15.80 -4.32
CA ARG A 794 5.00 -16.27 -5.70
C ARG A 794 6.05 -17.30 -6.13
N GLU A 795 7.33 -17.10 -5.77
CA GLU A 795 8.41 -18.06 -5.99
C GLU A 795 8.06 -19.43 -5.39
N ALA A 796 7.65 -19.47 -4.11
CA ALA A 796 7.23 -20.72 -3.47
C ALA A 796 5.96 -21.32 -4.08
N LEU A 797 4.98 -20.50 -4.47
CA LEU A 797 3.77 -20.99 -5.14
C LEU A 797 4.06 -21.73 -6.45
N ARG A 798 5.05 -21.26 -7.23
CA ARG A 798 5.47 -21.93 -8.48
C ARG A 798 6.13 -23.29 -8.25
N GLU A 799 6.69 -23.52 -7.06
CA GLU A 799 7.39 -24.75 -6.68
C GLU A 799 6.45 -25.84 -6.14
N ILE A 800 5.17 -25.51 -5.93
CA ILE A 800 4.14 -26.45 -5.46
C ILE A 800 3.52 -27.14 -6.68
N PRO A 801 3.60 -28.48 -6.84
CA PRO A 801 3.15 -29.19 -8.04
C PRO A 801 1.70 -28.91 -8.46
N GLU A 802 0.78 -28.82 -7.50
CA GLU A 802 -0.65 -28.59 -7.72
C GLU A 802 -0.96 -27.15 -8.20
N ILE A 803 -0.05 -26.21 -7.97
CA ILE A 803 -0.17 -24.82 -8.42
C ILE A 803 0.68 -24.61 -9.66
N GLY A 804 1.99 -24.81 -9.54
CA GLY A 804 2.95 -24.60 -10.60
C GLY A 804 2.95 -23.17 -11.18
N ALA A 805 3.72 -22.97 -12.25
CA ALA A 805 3.83 -21.65 -12.88
C ALA A 805 2.52 -21.16 -13.53
N GLN A 806 1.62 -22.05 -13.94
CA GLN A 806 0.34 -21.67 -14.54
C GLN A 806 -0.73 -21.37 -13.48
N GLY A 807 -0.76 -22.14 -12.39
CA GLY A 807 -1.64 -21.84 -11.27
C GLY A 807 -1.29 -20.54 -10.57
N GLU A 808 0.00 -20.28 -10.37
CA GLU A 808 0.45 -19.02 -9.76
C GLU A 808 -0.02 -17.79 -10.55
N LYS A 809 -0.01 -17.84 -11.89
CA LYS A 809 -0.53 -16.76 -12.75
C LYS A 809 -2.03 -16.52 -12.61
N ARG A 810 -2.79 -17.54 -12.19
CA ARG A 810 -4.23 -17.42 -11.92
C ARG A 810 -4.51 -16.90 -10.50
N ILE A 811 -3.52 -16.87 -9.61
CA ILE A 811 -3.67 -16.32 -8.26
C ILE A 811 -3.39 -14.81 -8.29
N ARG A 812 -4.44 -14.03 -8.09
CA ARG A 812 -4.37 -12.57 -7.97
C ARG A 812 -4.25 -12.19 -6.51
N ILE A 813 -3.03 -11.88 -6.07
CA ILE A 813 -2.76 -11.31 -4.75
C ILE A 813 -2.96 -9.80 -4.85
N GLY A 814 -3.83 -9.24 -4.01
CA GLY A 814 -4.09 -7.80 -4.00
C GLY A 814 -4.27 -7.24 -2.60
N ILE A 815 -3.71 -6.05 -2.37
CA ILE A 815 -3.80 -5.36 -1.09
C ILE A 815 -5.26 -5.00 -0.78
N ALA A 816 -5.73 -5.42 0.38
CA ALA A 816 -7.06 -5.14 0.88
C ALA A 816 -6.97 -4.03 1.93
N LYS A 817 -7.35 -2.81 1.55
CA LYS A 817 -7.28 -1.66 2.47
C LYS A 817 -8.48 -1.65 3.41
N ASP A 818 -8.20 -1.49 4.69
CA ASP A 818 -9.20 -1.26 5.76
C ASP A 818 -10.19 -2.41 6.01
N GLY A 819 -9.68 -3.65 6.13
CA GLY A 819 -10.49 -4.83 6.46
C GLY A 819 -11.33 -4.67 7.73
N SER A 820 -10.76 -4.10 8.79
CA SER A 820 -11.46 -3.91 10.08
C SER A 820 -12.51 -2.79 10.08
N GLY A 821 -12.53 -1.91 9.08
CA GLY A 821 -13.55 -0.88 8.90
C GLY A 821 -14.57 -1.27 7.83
N VAL A 822 -14.14 -1.24 6.56
CA VAL A 822 -14.99 -1.52 5.39
C VAL A 822 -15.52 -2.94 5.40
N GLY A 823 -14.66 -3.91 5.70
CA GLY A 823 -15.05 -5.31 5.78
C GLY A 823 -16.12 -5.55 6.84
N ALA A 824 -16.00 -4.91 8.00
CA ALA A 824 -16.98 -5.03 9.07
C ALA A 824 -18.36 -4.44 8.71
N ALA A 825 -18.37 -3.31 8.00
CA ALA A 825 -19.59 -2.74 7.46
C ALA A 825 -20.26 -3.65 6.41
N LEU A 826 -19.47 -4.31 5.57
CA LEU A 826 -19.98 -5.28 4.59
C LEU A 826 -20.56 -6.54 5.27
N ILE A 827 -19.97 -7.00 6.37
CA ILE A 827 -20.53 -8.12 7.14
C ILE A 827 -21.82 -7.70 7.86
N ALA A 828 -21.89 -6.47 8.39
CA ALA A 828 -23.13 -5.92 8.93
C ALA A 828 -24.25 -5.85 7.89
N LEU A 829 -23.91 -5.56 6.62
CA LEU A 829 -24.83 -5.65 5.49
C LEU A 829 -25.32 -7.08 5.26
N VAL A 830 -24.42 -8.07 5.26
CA VAL A 830 -24.80 -9.49 5.10
C VAL A 830 -25.76 -9.92 6.21
N ALA A 831 -25.44 -9.58 7.46
CA ALA A 831 -26.33 -9.85 8.60
C ALA A 831 -27.70 -9.19 8.46
N ASP A 832 -27.75 -7.93 8.01
CA ASP A 832 -29.00 -7.20 7.82
C ASP A 832 -29.86 -7.78 6.69
N LYS A 833 -29.24 -8.23 5.59
CA LYS A 833 -29.93 -8.93 4.51
C LYS A 833 -30.52 -10.26 4.97
N ALA A 834 -29.77 -11.05 5.74
CA ALA A 834 -30.25 -12.33 6.27
C ALA A 834 -31.50 -12.13 7.15
N MET A 835 -31.47 -11.13 8.04
CA MET A 835 -32.63 -10.79 8.88
C MET A 835 -33.84 -10.31 8.08
N LYS A 836 -33.64 -9.48 7.04
CA LYS A 836 -34.74 -8.96 6.20
C LYS A 836 -35.31 -10.01 5.24
N GLY A 837 -34.49 -10.95 4.78
CA GLY A 837 -34.90 -12.07 3.92
C GLY A 837 -35.80 -13.09 4.61
N ASP A 838 -35.71 -13.22 5.93
CA ASP A 838 -36.55 -14.13 6.72
C ASP A 838 -38.01 -13.63 6.86
N VAL A 839 -38.25 -12.34 6.62
CA VAL A 839 -39.59 -11.71 6.67
C VAL A 839 -40.39 -11.93 5.38
N THR A 840 -39.75 -12.32 4.27
CA THR A 840 -40.41 -12.46 2.95
C THR A 840 -40.69 -13.90 2.52
N ARG A 841 -40.37 -14.92 3.34
CA ARG A 841 -40.83 -16.30 3.10
C ARG A 841 -42.34 -16.39 3.36
N PRO A 842 -43.17 -16.77 2.37
CA PRO A 842 -44.58 -16.98 2.62
C PRO A 842 -44.71 -18.19 3.55
N ALA A 843 -45.22 -17.96 4.76
CA ALA A 843 -45.53 -19.03 5.70
C ALA A 843 -46.56 -19.98 5.05
N GLY A 844 -46.09 -21.12 4.56
CA GLY A 844 -46.94 -22.23 4.19
C GLY A 844 -47.53 -22.83 5.46
N GLY A 845 -48.84 -22.69 5.64
CA GLY A 845 -49.60 -23.46 6.62
C GLY A 845 -50.03 -22.70 7.87
N VAL A 846 -51.24 -23.03 8.34
CA VAL A 846 -51.97 -22.46 9.47
C VAL A 846 -51.18 -22.50 10.80
N GLU A 847 -50.14 -23.33 10.90
CA GLU A 847 -49.22 -23.38 12.05
C GLU A 847 -48.27 -22.17 12.13
N GLY A 848 -47.85 -21.59 10.99
CA GLY A 848 -46.95 -20.43 10.96
C GLY A 848 -47.62 -19.13 11.41
N PHE A 849 -48.93 -19.01 11.21
CA PHE A 849 -49.71 -17.87 11.70
C PHE A 849 -49.88 -17.89 13.23
N LEU A 850 -50.08 -19.08 13.81
CA LEU A 850 -50.17 -19.23 15.26
C LEU A 850 -48.80 -19.05 15.93
N GLY A 851 -47.71 -19.53 15.31
CA GLY A 851 -46.34 -19.31 15.80
C GLY A 851 -45.91 -17.85 15.82
N SER A 852 -46.26 -17.09 14.77
CA SER A 852 -45.98 -15.64 14.72
C SER A 852 -46.80 -14.87 15.76
N LEU A 853 -48.08 -15.23 15.94
CA LEU A 853 -48.96 -14.66 16.95
C LEU A 853 -48.46 -14.93 18.37
N TRP A 854 -47.98 -16.15 18.66
CA TRP A 854 -47.38 -16.51 19.94
C TRP A 854 -46.07 -15.75 20.20
N SER A 855 -45.22 -15.56 19.18
CA SER A 855 -43.99 -14.76 19.32
C SER A 855 -44.26 -13.26 19.56
N ALA A 856 -45.38 -12.76 19.07
CA ALA A 856 -45.83 -11.37 19.27
C ALA A 856 -46.50 -11.18 20.64
N LEU A 857 -47.30 -12.17 21.09
CA LEU A 857 -47.90 -12.19 22.43
C LEU A 857 -46.86 -12.30 23.55
N ASN A 858 -45.80 -13.10 23.35
CA ASN A 858 -44.73 -13.26 24.35
C ASN A 858 -43.83 -12.01 24.49
N ARG A 859 -43.84 -11.09 23.50
CA ARG A 859 -43.09 -9.83 23.55
C ARG A 859 -43.80 -8.72 24.35
N ASN A 860 -45.12 -8.79 24.50
CA ASN A 860 -45.91 -7.75 25.17
C ASN A 860 -46.32 -8.08 26.62
N LEU A 861 -45.99 -9.27 27.13
CA LEU A 861 -46.25 -9.66 28.52
C LEU A 861 -44.94 -9.71 29.33
N ARG A 862 -44.40 -8.54 29.67
CA ARG A 862 -43.58 -8.37 30.88
C ARG A 862 -44.43 -7.68 31.92
N VAL A 863 -45.09 -8.49 32.75
CA VAL A 863 -45.74 -8.04 33.99
C VAL A 863 -44.65 -7.62 34.97
N MET A 864 -44.82 -6.45 35.58
CA MET A 864 -44.06 -6.02 36.76
C MET A 864 -44.21 -7.06 37.87
N VAL A 865 -43.08 -7.51 38.40
CA VAL A 865 -42.96 -7.89 39.81
C VAL A 865 -41.91 -6.98 40.43
#